data_AF-A0AAV1JV51-F1
#
_entry.id   AF-A0AAV1JV51-F1
#
_cell.length_a   1.000
_cell.length_b   1.000
_cell.length_c   1.000
_cell.angle_alpha   90.00
_cell.angle_beta   90.00
_cell.angle_gamma   90.00
#
_symmetry.space_group_name_H-M   'P 1'
#
loop_
_entity.id
_entity.type
_entity.pdbx_description
1 polymer ?
#
loop_
_entity_poly.entity_id
_entity_poly.type
_entity_poly.pdbx_seq_one_letter_code
_entity_poly.pdbx_strand_id
1 'polypeptide(L)'
;MANLPPRKFSTSSKTSKQDASPLQILLQMGFPKNRALKALAATGNRSVQLASDWLLTHVNDSSIDDNQPREYIFYASPTGPLLKQLHEFWEKSKSIGKWNGAHNFPPHITLVSFFKAADDTSLQLAKAVKQVVEMVGNPPTSQPKLEPYVSHNFMGLFISEEHAEYLKKIAVQFVKEVSSISTNLEAHVKSLHITLAYHFDVSAFDALKTLVEGLKPESLTSWELRLYSRDPRFANHSVHKVVQNYVPEASDELELVIGDYIYIEEKQLESSQDGWVHGTSWLTGVSGYLPAVYTRRTAESDAWTLHRALSLGNNLGADSKSESGSDVEMTSYPHEDSPQLGLEKSEEMYKDWEKYWMTVRDVKTDGMLNVVEGGNGLDWKSEKATGNGDCKMNGDKKRRRWVFAMRHGERVDLTYGVWVPFCFDDSGKYVRKDLNMPVALGDRTGGKDSYAMDTPLTRVGQLQAQLVGEGLRASGVTVKHVYSSAALRSIETAHHFLLGLQADPSVKVRVEPGLFEYKMWHLAKGMAPFMTPLELHKAGLNVDINYKPYVDLEINTPETLEDFFIRNELVMQSAVKDTEAEGGNIIFIGHAATIDVMVLALKRLAEGKTDESNYQISKNLLRVPYCALGAMRTNPWEVVSPPCPPSINTSSARYNWKMLLDIKVDES
;
A
#
# COMPACT_ATOMS: atom_id res chain seq x y z
N MET A 1 4.52 -51.08 32.84
CA MET A 1 4.88 -49.96 31.94
C MET A 1 3.84 -49.91 30.85
N ALA A 2 3.00 -48.88 30.86
CA ALA A 2 1.81 -48.79 30.03
C ALA A 2 2.16 -48.17 28.66
N ASN A 3 1.88 -48.91 27.59
CA ASN A 3 1.90 -48.43 26.22
C ASN A 3 0.69 -47.52 25.99
N LEU A 4 0.96 -46.27 25.60
CA LEU A 4 -0.08 -45.33 25.15
C LEU A 4 -0.51 -45.68 23.71
N PRO A 5 -1.82 -45.52 23.37
CA PRO A 5 -2.42 -46.10 22.17
C PRO A 5 -2.21 -45.23 20.90
N PRO A 6 -2.35 -45.82 19.69
CA PRO A 6 -2.17 -45.11 18.42
C PRO A 6 -3.35 -44.17 18.17
N ARG A 7 -3.07 -42.88 17.94
CA ARG A 7 -4.10 -41.92 17.47
C ARG A 7 -4.45 -42.23 16.02
N LYS A 8 -5.74 -42.56 15.82
CA LYS A 8 -6.39 -42.89 14.54
C LYS A 8 -6.20 -41.76 13.52
N PHE A 9 -5.71 -42.10 12.33
CA PHE A 9 -5.87 -41.27 11.14
C PHE A 9 -7.34 -41.31 10.71
N SER A 10 -8.01 -40.16 10.79
CA SER A 10 -9.33 -39.95 10.17
C SER A 10 -9.12 -39.59 8.71
N THR A 11 -9.61 -40.44 7.82
CA THR A 11 -9.63 -40.22 6.37
C THR A 11 -10.70 -39.19 5.97
N SER A 12 -10.25 -38.14 5.30
CA SER A 12 -10.96 -37.25 4.37
C SER A 12 -12.37 -36.73 4.76
N SER A 13 -12.44 -35.46 5.13
CA SER A 13 -13.48 -34.59 4.58
C SER A 13 -12.79 -33.55 3.68
N LYS A 14 -13.18 -33.51 2.40
CA LYS A 14 -12.84 -32.42 1.49
C LYS A 14 -13.48 -31.15 2.05
N THR A 15 -12.74 -30.37 2.83
CA THR A 15 -13.12 -29.00 3.14
C THR A 15 -12.57 -28.13 2.00
N SER A 16 -13.47 -27.53 1.23
CA SER A 16 -13.13 -26.41 0.36
C SER A 16 -12.34 -25.40 1.19
N LYS A 17 -11.10 -25.09 0.80
CA LYS A 17 -10.34 -23.99 1.40
C LYS A 17 -11.14 -22.71 1.18
N GLN A 18 -11.90 -22.28 2.19
CA GLN A 18 -12.47 -20.94 2.21
C GLN A 18 -11.33 -20.00 2.57
N ASP A 19 -11.06 -19.02 1.69
CA ASP A 19 -10.12 -17.96 1.97
C ASP A 19 -10.48 -17.28 3.30
N ALA A 20 -9.48 -17.05 4.16
CA ALA A 20 -9.69 -16.37 5.44
C ALA A 20 -10.28 -14.98 5.19
N SER A 21 -11.35 -14.63 5.90
CA SER A 21 -12.01 -13.34 5.72
C SER A 21 -11.08 -12.18 6.14
N PRO A 22 -11.24 -10.97 5.59
CA PRO A 22 -10.44 -9.82 5.99
C PRO A 22 -10.42 -9.59 7.51
N LEU A 23 -11.55 -9.82 8.17
CA LEU A 23 -11.66 -9.77 9.63
C LEU A 23 -10.79 -10.84 10.32
N GLN A 24 -10.83 -12.09 9.84
CA GLN A 24 -10.01 -13.17 10.40
C GLN A 24 -8.52 -12.85 10.31
N ILE A 25 -8.08 -12.27 9.19
CA ILE A 25 -6.68 -11.87 9.01
C ILE A 25 -6.30 -10.77 10.01
N LEU A 26 -7.12 -9.74 10.20
CA LEU A 26 -6.86 -8.69 11.20
C LEU A 26 -6.84 -9.21 12.64
N LEU A 27 -7.73 -10.16 12.97
CA LEU A 27 -7.73 -10.83 14.27
C LEU A 27 -6.44 -11.65 14.47
N GLN A 28 -5.96 -12.34 13.43
CA GLN A 28 -4.70 -13.09 13.46
C GLN A 28 -3.48 -12.18 13.60
N MET A 29 -3.55 -10.94 13.08
CA MET A 29 -2.53 -9.91 13.30
C MET A 29 -2.53 -9.35 14.74
N GLY A 30 -3.47 -9.77 15.59
CA GLY A 30 -3.58 -9.36 16.98
C GLY A 30 -4.46 -8.14 17.23
N PHE A 31 -5.18 -7.64 16.22
CA PHE A 31 -6.08 -6.50 16.42
C PHE A 31 -7.38 -6.94 17.12
N PRO A 32 -7.88 -6.18 18.12
CA PRO A 32 -9.17 -6.43 18.73
C PRO A 32 -10.32 -6.43 17.70
N LYS A 33 -11.31 -7.31 17.88
CA LYS A 33 -12.42 -7.49 16.93
C LYS A 33 -13.19 -6.20 16.65
N ASN A 34 -13.49 -5.41 17.69
CA ASN A 34 -14.20 -4.14 17.57
C ASN A 34 -13.43 -3.15 16.68
N ARG A 35 -12.13 -2.99 16.92
CA ARG A 35 -11.28 -2.10 16.12
C ARG A 35 -11.12 -2.61 14.69
N ALA A 36 -10.92 -3.91 14.50
CA ALA A 36 -10.80 -4.52 13.18
C ALA A 36 -12.05 -4.31 12.32
N LEU A 37 -13.23 -4.49 12.90
CA LEU A 37 -14.51 -4.20 12.23
C LEU A 37 -14.65 -2.72 11.87
N LYS A 38 -14.36 -1.83 12.82
CA LYS A 38 -14.39 -0.38 12.59
C LYS A 38 -13.46 0.05 11.46
N ALA A 39 -12.25 -0.51 11.41
CA ALA A 39 -11.28 -0.23 10.37
C ALA A 39 -11.71 -0.74 8.99
N LEU A 40 -12.29 -1.94 8.92
CA LEU A 40 -12.87 -2.48 7.69
C LEU A 40 -14.02 -1.60 7.19
N ALA A 41 -14.89 -1.14 8.09
CA ALA A 41 -15.97 -0.21 7.74
C ALA A 41 -15.45 1.18 7.32
N ALA A 42 -14.45 1.73 8.01
CA ALA A 42 -13.84 3.02 7.70
C ALA A 42 -13.09 3.02 6.35
N THR A 43 -12.62 1.85 5.89
CA THR A 43 -11.88 1.68 4.63
C THR A 43 -12.72 1.07 3.51
N GLY A 44 -14.01 0.84 3.74
CA GLY A 44 -14.93 0.33 2.72
C GLY A 44 -14.71 -1.13 2.35
N ASN A 45 -14.13 -1.93 3.26
CA ASN A 45 -13.75 -3.33 3.05
C ASN A 45 -12.86 -3.55 1.81
N ARG A 46 -12.09 -2.53 1.40
CA ARG A 46 -11.29 -2.57 0.17
C ARG A 46 -10.13 -3.56 0.25
N SER A 47 -9.42 -3.58 1.37
CA SER A 47 -8.34 -4.54 1.62
C SER A 47 -8.00 -4.63 3.10
N VAL A 48 -7.41 -5.76 3.50
CA VAL A 48 -6.85 -5.94 4.85
C VAL A 48 -5.75 -4.92 5.11
N GLN A 49 -4.91 -4.63 4.12
CA GLN A 49 -3.81 -3.68 4.26
C GLN A 49 -4.32 -2.28 4.63
N LEU A 50 -5.31 -1.76 3.90
CA LEU A 50 -5.88 -0.44 4.19
C LEU A 50 -6.50 -0.39 5.59
N ALA A 51 -7.21 -1.45 6.00
CA ALA A 51 -7.77 -1.54 7.34
C ALA A 51 -6.68 -1.62 8.43
N SER A 52 -5.59 -2.37 8.20
CA SER A 52 -4.45 -2.40 9.11
C SER A 52 -3.72 -1.06 9.18
N ASP A 53 -3.62 -0.36 8.05
CA ASP A 53 -3.00 0.97 7.97
C ASP A 53 -3.82 1.97 8.77
N TRP A 54 -5.13 1.98 8.58
CA TRP A 54 -6.06 2.81 9.32
C TRP A 54 -5.99 2.57 10.83
N LEU A 55 -5.93 1.31 11.28
CA LEU A 55 -5.80 0.96 12.70
C LEU A 55 -4.55 1.55 13.35
N LEU A 56 -3.45 1.53 12.61
CA LEU A 56 -2.15 1.94 13.08
C LEU A 56 -1.97 3.46 13.04
N THR A 57 -2.61 4.15 12.09
CA THR A 57 -2.67 5.63 12.13
C THR A 57 -3.59 6.15 13.24
N HIS A 58 -4.65 5.40 13.57
CA HIS A 58 -5.61 5.75 14.63
C HIS A 58 -5.25 5.22 16.02
N VAL A 59 -4.01 4.74 16.21
CA VAL A 59 -3.58 4.16 17.49
C VAL A 59 -3.67 5.13 18.67
N ASN A 60 -3.58 6.43 18.40
CA ASN A 60 -3.67 7.51 19.39
C ASN A 60 -5.04 8.21 19.40
N ASP A 61 -6.02 7.75 18.62
CA ASP A 61 -7.40 8.24 18.71
C ASP A 61 -8.02 7.74 20.01
N SER A 62 -8.31 8.67 20.93
CA SER A 62 -8.88 8.37 22.25
C SER A 62 -10.27 7.75 22.21
N SER A 63 -10.98 7.92 21.09
CA SER A 63 -12.36 7.48 20.86
C SER A 63 -12.45 6.32 19.87
N ILE A 64 -11.32 5.71 19.49
CA ILE A 64 -11.31 4.55 18.58
C ILE A 64 -12.12 3.35 19.11
N ASP A 65 -12.25 3.20 20.43
CA ASP A 65 -13.02 2.12 21.05
C ASP A 65 -14.50 2.45 21.29
N ASP A 66 -14.94 3.69 20.99
CA ASP A 66 -16.31 4.10 21.20
C ASP A 66 -17.26 3.29 20.32
N ASN A 67 -18.32 2.74 20.92
CA ASN A 67 -19.31 1.94 20.21
C ASN A 67 -20.37 2.82 19.53
N GLN A 68 -19.95 3.65 18.57
CA GLN A 68 -20.82 4.50 17.77
C GLN A 68 -20.97 3.91 16.36
N PRO A 69 -22.20 3.57 15.92
CA PRO A 69 -22.43 3.03 14.59
C PRO A 69 -22.13 4.09 13.52
N ARG A 70 -21.47 3.65 12.45
CA ARG A 70 -21.10 4.48 11.31
C ARG A 70 -22.34 4.93 10.53
N GLU A 71 -22.30 6.15 9.98
CA GLU A 71 -23.39 6.72 9.19
C GLU A 71 -23.16 6.45 7.70
N TYR A 72 -24.17 5.88 7.04
CA TYR A 72 -24.16 5.54 5.62
C TYR A 72 -25.16 6.39 4.86
N ILE A 73 -24.89 6.61 3.58
CA ILE A 73 -25.77 7.36 2.70
C ILE A 73 -25.73 6.78 1.28
N PHE A 74 -26.88 6.74 0.62
CA PHE A 74 -27.02 6.09 -0.68
C PHE A 74 -27.51 7.08 -1.75
N TYR A 75 -26.69 7.23 -2.79
CA TYR A 75 -26.84 8.24 -3.84
C TYR A 75 -26.93 7.62 -5.23
N ALA A 76 -27.62 8.32 -6.13
CA ALA A 76 -27.42 8.21 -7.58
C ALA A 76 -26.62 9.43 -8.05
N SER A 77 -25.42 9.23 -8.59
CA SER A 77 -24.51 10.29 -9.03
C SER A 77 -24.43 10.31 -10.56
N PRO A 78 -24.58 11.46 -11.23
CA PRO A 78 -24.27 11.57 -12.65
C PRO A 78 -22.77 11.38 -12.89
N THR A 79 -22.42 10.85 -14.05
CA THR A 79 -21.06 10.68 -14.54
C THR A 79 -20.93 11.24 -15.96
N GLY A 80 -19.70 11.35 -16.47
CA GLY A 80 -19.43 11.84 -17.83
C GLY A 80 -19.66 13.35 -18.00
N PRO A 81 -20.17 13.81 -19.16
CA PRO A 81 -20.28 15.24 -19.50
C PRO A 81 -21.11 16.05 -18.50
N LEU A 82 -22.24 15.52 -18.03
CA LEU A 82 -23.09 16.20 -17.04
C LEU A 82 -22.35 16.45 -15.72
N LEU A 83 -21.56 15.47 -15.25
CA LEU A 83 -20.75 15.64 -14.03
C LEU A 83 -19.76 16.80 -14.17
N LYS A 84 -19.09 16.89 -15.32
CA LYS A 84 -18.16 18.00 -15.61
C LYS A 84 -18.89 19.34 -15.62
N GLN A 85 -20.06 19.42 -16.27
CA GLN A 85 -20.87 20.63 -16.31
C GLN A 85 -21.32 21.08 -14.91
N LEU A 86 -21.73 20.16 -14.04
CA LEU A 86 -22.12 20.47 -12.67
C LEU A 86 -20.95 20.97 -11.83
N HIS A 87 -19.75 20.39 -12.00
CA HIS A 87 -18.55 20.91 -11.34
C HIS A 87 -18.20 22.34 -11.81
N GLU A 88 -18.27 22.60 -13.11
CA GLU A 88 -18.05 23.95 -13.66
C GLU A 88 -19.09 24.96 -13.13
N PHE A 89 -20.36 24.54 -13.01
CA PHE A 89 -21.41 25.34 -12.38
C PHE A 89 -21.06 25.66 -10.92
N TRP A 90 -20.57 24.68 -10.15
CA TRP A 90 -20.24 24.92 -8.75
C TRP A 90 -19.03 25.82 -8.53
N GLU A 91 -18.00 25.71 -9.36
CA GLU A 91 -16.86 26.63 -9.31
C GLU A 91 -17.29 28.08 -9.64
N LYS A 92 -18.20 28.25 -10.61
CA LYS A 92 -18.80 29.57 -10.90
C LYS A 92 -19.66 30.07 -9.74
N SER A 93 -20.50 29.22 -9.14
CA SER A 93 -21.35 29.63 -8.00
C SER A 93 -20.54 29.98 -6.75
N LYS A 94 -19.40 29.33 -6.49
CA LYS A 94 -18.41 29.73 -5.45
C LYS A 94 -17.76 31.09 -5.70
N SER A 95 -17.73 31.54 -6.96
CA SER A 95 -17.19 32.85 -7.32
C SER A 95 -18.25 33.95 -7.22
N ILE A 96 -19.53 33.61 -7.44
CA ILE A 96 -20.68 34.52 -7.35
C ILE A 96 -21.09 34.74 -5.89
N GLY A 97 -21.24 33.66 -5.14
CA GLY A 97 -21.54 33.66 -3.71
C GLY A 97 -20.39 33.04 -2.93
N LYS A 98 -20.39 33.23 -1.60
CA LYS A 98 -19.52 32.43 -0.73
C LYS A 98 -19.90 30.93 -0.83
N TRP A 99 -19.14 30.10 -0.13
CA TRP A 99 -19.46 28.67 0.07
C TRP A 99 -20.92 28.49 0.47
N ASN A 100 -21.68 27.71 -0.29
CA ASN A 100 -23.08 27.37 -0.01
C ASN A 100 -23.22 25.88 0.28
N GLY A 101 -24.39 25.45 0.76
CA GLY A 101 -24.57 24.07 1.24
C GLY A 101 -24.34 23.00 0.16
N ALA A 102 -24.56 23.32 -1.12
CA ALA A 102 -24.39 22.35 -2.20
C ALA A 102 -22.91 21.96 -2.41
N HIS A 103 -21.98 22.83 -2.03
CA HIS A 103 -20.54 22.61 -2.18
C HIS A 103 -19.97 21.56 -1.21
N ASN A 104 -20.74 21.13 -0.20
CA ASN A 104 -20.31 20.09 0.74
C ASN A 104 -20.36 18.67 0.16
N PHE A 105 -21.07 18.47 -0.95
CA PHE A 105 -21.39 17.15 -1.50
C PHE A 105 -21.02 17.04 -2.99
N PRO A 106 -20.75 15.84 -3.53
CA PRO A 106 -20.65 15.66 -4.97
C PRO A 106 -22.02 15.89 -5.62
N PRO A 107 -22.13 16.05 -6.95
CA PRO A 107 -23.45 16.05 -7.60
C PRO A 107 -24.08 14.68 -7.46
N HIS A 108 -25.30 14.68 -6.92
CA HIS A 108 -26.02 13.48 -6.56
C HIS A 108 -27.53 13.73 -6.48
N ILE A 109 -28.28 12.65 -6.58
CA ILE A 109 -29.66 12.51 -6.14
C ILE A 109 -29.64 11.63 -4.89
N THR A 110 -30.21 12.09 -3.79
CA THR A 110 -30.36 11.31 -2.56
C THR A 110 -31.42 10.24 -2.73
N LEU A 111 -31.04 8.96 -2.59
CA LEU A 111 -31.96 7.82 -2.62
C LEU A 111 -32.35 7.39 -1.21
N VAL A 112 -31.38 7.36 -0.30
CA VAL A 112 -31.60 7.11 1.14
C VAL A 112 -30.72 8.10 1.89
N SER A 113 -31.33 8.87 2.79
CA SER A 113 -30.65 9.84 3.67
C SER A 113 -29.71 9.13 4.65
N PHE A 114 -28.94 9.89 5.44
CA PHE A 114 -28.05 9.30 6.43
C PHE A 114 -28.77 8.33 7.37
N PHE A 115 -28.25 7.11 7.49
CA PHE A 115 -28.72 6.08 8.41
C PHE A 115 -27.53 5.43 9.13
N LYS A 116 -27.76 4.92 10.34
CA LYS A 116 -26.70 4.33 11.17
C LYS A 116 -26.70 2.81 11.06
N ALA A 117 -25.54 2.20 10.86
CA ALA A 117 -25.41 0.75 10.85
C ALA A 117 -24.15 0.31 11.59
N ALA A 118 -24.18 -0.90 12.16
CA ALA A 118 -23.04 -1.47 12.87
C ALA A 118 -21.89 -1.79 11.90
N ASP A 119 -20.64 -1.69 12.38
CA ASP A 119 -19.44 -1.82 11.53
C ASP A 119 -19.31 -3.20 10.86
N ASP A 120 -19.83 -4.26 11.49
CA ASP A 120 -19.85 -5.63 10.96
C ASP A 120 -20.82 -5.84 9.79
N THR A 121 -21.77 -4.93 9.60
CA THR A 121 -22.75 -4.99 8.50
C THR A 121 -22.27 -4.26 7.24
N SER A 122 -21.15 -3.54 7.30
CA SER A 122 -20.58 -2.74 6.19
C SER A 122 -20.47 -3.51 4.87
N LEU A 123 -19.97 -4.74 4.90
CA LEU A 123 -19.86 -5.59 3.71
C LEU A 123 -21.22 -6.06 3.17
N GLN A 124 -22.18 -6.30 4.05
CA GLN A 124 -23.55 -6.68 3.66
C GLN A 124 -24.25 -5.51 2.97
N LEU A 125 -24.10 -4.29 3.51
CA LEU A 125 -24.62 -3.07 2.89
C LEU A 125 -24.06 -2.86 1.47
N ALA A 126 -22.75 -3.04 1.29
CA ALA A 126 -22.12 -2.92 -0.02
C ALA A 126 -22.64 -3.97 -1.03
N LYS A 127 -22.93 -5.19 -0.57
CA LYS A 127 -23.52 -6.26 -1.40
C LYS A 127 -24.98 -5.98 -1.74
N ALA A 128 -25.76 -5.42 -0.82
CA ALA A 128 -27.16 -5.08 -1.02
C ALA A 128 -27.34 -4.13 -2.22
N VAL A 129 -26.42 -3.18 -2.44
CA VAL A 129 -26.49 -2.28 -3.61
C VAL A 129 -26.49 -3.08 -4.94
N LYS A 130 -25.67 -4.13 -5.06
CA LYS A 130 -25.62 -4.96 -6.28
C LYS A 130 -26.91 -5.75 -6.45
N GLN A 131 -27.36 -6.40 -5.38
CA GLN A 131 -28.58 -7.21 -5.37
C GLN A 131 -29.81 -6.38 -5.75
N VAL A 132 -29.91 -5.14 -5.27
CA VAL A 132 -31.01 -4.23 -5.60
C VAL A 132 -31.08 -3.93 -7.08
N VAL A 133 -29.95 -3.68 -7.75
CA VAL A 133 -29.91 -3.45 -9.20
C VAL A 133 -30.33 -4.71 -9.95
N GLU A 134 -29.86 -5.88 -9.53
CA GLU A 134 -30.24 -7.17 -10.11
C GLU A 134 -31.74 -7.46 -9.97
N MET A 135 -32.36 -7.07 -8.85
CA MET A 135 -33.78 -7.27 -8.59
C MET A 135 -34.69 -6.26 -9.31
N VAL A 136 -34.31 -4.98 -9.37
CA VAL A 136 -35.12 -3.94 -10.00
C VAL A 136 -34.99 -4.00 -11.53
N GLY A 137 -33.84 -4.44 -12.04
CA GLY A 137 -33.59 -4.60 -13.46
C GLY A 137 -33.13 -3.31 -14.15
N ASN A 138 -33.21 -3.31 -15.48
CA ASN A 138 -32.62 -2.26 -16.32
C ASN A 138 -33.34 -0.90 -16.18
N PRO A 139 -32.59 0.22 -16.30
CA PRO A 139 -33.18 1.55 -16.34
C PRO A 139 -34.05 1.77 -17.60
N PRO A 140 -34.91 2.82 -17.61
CA PRO A 140 -35.63 3.23 -18.81
C PRO A 140 -34.69 3.44 -20.02
N THR A 141 -35.19 3.19 -21.23
CA THR A 141 -34.42 3.36 -22.47
C THR A 141 -34.38 4.80 -22.97
N SER A 142 -35.32 5.64 -22.51
CA SER A 142 -35.31 7.08 -22.75
C SER A 142 -34.14 7.73 -22.00
N GLN A 143 -33.65 8.88 -22.47
CA GLN A 143 -32.64 9.64 -21.72
C GLN A 143 -33.30 10.40 -20.56
N PRO A 144 -32.68 10.46 -19.37
CA PRO A 144 -33.23 11.21 -18.25
C PRO A 144 -33.22 12.70 -18.56
N LYS A 145 -34.39 13.33 -18.47
CA LYS A 145 -34.50 14.78 -18.57
C LYS A 145 -34.36 15.41 -17.19
N LEU A 146 -33.59 16.48 -17.12
CA LEU A 146 -33.35 17.28 -15.92
C LEU A 146 -33.94 18.68 -16.12
N GLU A 147 -34.87 19.05 -15.24
CA GLU A 147 -35.59 20.33 -15.30
C GLU A 147 -35.11 21.26 -14.18
N PRO A 148 -34.64 22.47 -14.50
CA PRO A 148 -34.20 23.42 -13.49
C PRO A 148 -35.39 23.95 -12.69
N TYR A 149 -35.18 24.05 -11.39
CA TYR A 149 -36.11 24.64 -10.43
C TYR A 149 -35.38 25.66 -9.58
N VAL A 150 -35.97 26.85 -9.45
CA VAL A 150 -35.42 27.96 -8.66
C VAL A 150 -36.49 28.46 -7.70
N SER A 151 -36.11 28.55 -6.43
CA SER A 151 -36.87 29.16 -5.35
C SER A 151 -35.94 30.04 -4.51
N HIS A 152 -36.52 30.92 -3.70
CA HIS A 152 -35.77 31.89 -2.89
C HIS A 152 -34.66 31.29 -2.00
N ASN A 153 -34.82 30.06 -1.53
CA ASN A 153 -33.86 29.39 -0.63
C ASN A 153 -33.21 28.13 -1.22
N PHE A 154 -33.60 27.72 -2.42
CA PHE A 154 -33.20 26.45 -2.99
C PHE A 154 -33.24 26.48 -4.52
N MET A 155 -32.19 25.95 -5.14
CA MET A 155 -32.06 25.76 -6.59
C MET A 155 -31.61 24.33 -6.86
N GLY A 156 -32.22 23.66 -7.84
CA GLY A 156 -31.91 22.26 -8.16
C GLY A 156 -32.37 21.83 -9.55
N LEU A 157 -31.95 20.64 -9.95
CA LEU A 157 -32.38 19.96 -11.19
C LEU A 157 -33.26 18.76 -10.83
N PHE A 158 -34.52 18.77 -11.23
CA PHE A 158 -35.47 17.69 -10.99
C PHE A 158 -35.43 16.69 -12.13
N ILE A 159 -35.46 15.40 -11.80
CA ILE A 159 -35.47 14.34 -12.79
C ILE A 159 -36.89 14.03 -13.26
N SER A 160 -37.06 13.78 -14.56
CA SER A 160 -38.33 13.38 -15.16
C SER A 160 -38.99 12.20 -14.44
N GLU A 161 -40.32 12.18 -14.39
CA GLU A 161 -41.12 11.22 -13.61
C GLU A 161 -40.80 9.75 -13.93
N GLU A 162 -40.57 9.41 -15.20
CA GLU A 162 -40.21 8.05 -15.64
C GLU A 162 -38.94 7.52 -14.94
N HIS A 163 -37.87 8.33 -14.95
CA HIS A 163 -36.60 7.99 -14.32
C HIS A 163 -36.64 8.14 -12.80
N ALA A 164 -37.43 9.11 -12.31
CA ALA A 164 -37.68 9.26 -10.89
C ALA A 164 -38.29 7.96 -10.33
N GLU A 165 -39.27 7.38 -11.02
CA GLU A 165 -39.94 6.16 -10.58
C GLU A 165 -39.00 4.95 -10.55
N TYR A 166 -38.07 4.85 -11.51
CA TYR A 166 -37.01 3.83 -11.47
C TYR A 166 -36.10 3.99 -10.24
N LEU A 167 -35.60 5.20 -9.98
CA LEU A 167 -34.75 5.46 -8.81
C LEU A 167 -35.49 5.27 -7.48
N LYS A 168 -36.79 5.58 -7.42
CA LYS A 168 -37.64 5.27 -6.26
C LYS A 168 -37.73 3.77 -6.02
N LYS A 169 -37.91 2.95 -7.06
CA LYS A 169 -37.91 1.48 -6.93
C LYS A 169 -36.58 0.96 -6.37
N ILE A 170 -35.45 1.48 -6.86
CA ILE A 170 -34.12 1.17 -6.32
C ILE A 170 -34.04 1.54 -4.83
N ALA A 171 -34.44 2.76 -4.45
CA ALA A 171 -34.42 3.22 -3.06
C ALA A 171 -35.29 2.34 -2.14
N VAL A 172 -36.53 2.07 -2.53
CA VAL A 172 -37.47 1.24 -1.77
C VAL A 172 -36.96 -0.20 -1.64
N GLN A 173 -36.41 -0.77 -2.72
CA GLN A 173 -35.86 -2.13 -2.65
C GLN A 173 -34.61 -2.19 -1.77
N PHE A 174 -33.73 -1.19 -1.82
CA PHE A 174 -32.58 -1.12 -0.91
C PHE A 174 -33.01 -1.06 0.55
N VAL A 175 -34.01 -0.25 0.90
CA VAL A 175 -34.55 -0.20 2.27
C VAL A 175 -35.12 -1.55 2.71
N LYS A 176 -35.79 -2.28 1.81
CA LYS A 176 -36.30 -3.64 2.12
C LYS A 176 -35.15 -4.60 2.43
N GLU A 177 -34.11 -4.65 1.61
CA GLU A 177 -32.95 -5.54 1.81
C GLU A 177 -32.21 -5.22 3.12
N VAL A 178 -32.11 -3.95 3.47
CA VAL A 178 -31.31 -3.48 4.61
C VAL A 178 -32.14 -3.32 5.89
N SER A 179 -33.46 -3.54 5.84
CA SER A 179 -34.37 -3.40 6.98
C SER A 179 -34.02 -4.27 8.20
N SER A 180 -33.34 -5.40 7.98
CA SER A 180 -32.84 -6.28 9.05
C SER A 180 -31.53 -5.79 9.70
N ILE A 181 -30.81 -4.91 9.02
CA ILE A 181 -29.46 -4.45 9.38
C ILE A 181 -29.52 -3.12 10.15
N SER A 182 -30.45 -2.24 9.80
CA SER A 182 -30.56 -0.92 10.39
C SER A 182 -32.02 -0.50 10.58
N THR A 183 -32.28 0.21 11.67
CA THR A 183 -33.59 0.71 12.05
C THR A 183 -33.77 2.16 11.58
N ASN A 184 -35.01 2.54 11.25
CA ASN A 184 -35.39 3.90 10.80
C ASN A 184 -34.83 4.31 9.42
N LEU A 185 -34.65 3.37 8.49
CA LEU A 185 -34.35 3.70 7.09
C LEU A 185 -35.61 4.16 6.37
N GLU A 186 -35.53 5.33 5.73
CA GLU A 186 -36.60 5.83 4.86
C GLU A 186 -36.05 6.04 3.45
N ALA A 187 -36.74 5.46 2.46
CA ALA A 187 -36.46 5.71 1.06
C ALA A 187 -36.91 7.12 0.70
N HIS A 188 -36.02 7.90 0.08
CA HIS A 188 -36.34 9.24 -0.38
C HIS A 188 -37.14 9.15 -1.68
N VAL A 189 -38.46 9.22 -1.57
CA VAL A 189 -39.37 8.99 -2.72
C VAL A 189 -40.02 10.26 -3.28
N LYS A 190 -39.82 11.39 -2.62
CA LYS A 190 -40.39 12.68 -3.04
C LYS A 190 -39.35 13.50 -3.78
N SER A 191 -39.75 14.16 -4.87
CA SER A 191 -38.95 15.21 -5.51
C SER A 191 -37.47 14.85 -5.69
N LEU A 192 -37.17 13.81 -6.48
CA LEU A 192 -35.77 13.43 -6.75
C LEU A 192 -35.08 14.52 -7.58
N HIS A 193 -34.00 15.08 -7.03
CA HIS A 193 -33.32 16.22 -7.62
C HIS A 193 -31.82 16.19 -7.33
N ILE A 194 -31.05 16.88 -8.17
CA ILE A 194 -29.69 17.30 -7.89
C ILE A 194 -29.76 18.71 -7.31
N THR A 195 -29.19 18.90 -6.13
CA THR A 195 -29.12 20.23 -5.51
C THR A 195 -28.03 21.07 -6.18
N LEU A 196 -28.37 22.26 -6.68
CA LEU A 196 -27.41 23.18 -7.28
C LEU A 196 -26.92 24.22 -6.29
N ALA A 197 -27.83 24.79 -5.48
CA ALA A 197 -27.48 25.78 -4.46
C ALA A 197 -28.57 25.84 -3.38
N TYR A 198 -28.16 25.94 -2.12
CA TYR A 198 -29.03 26.22 -0.98
C TYR A 198 -28.18 26.80 0.16
N HIS A 199 -28.80 27.44 1.15
CA HIS A 199 -28.09 28.16 2.22
C HIS A 199 -27.07 29.18 1.66
N PHE A 200 -27.42 29.87 0.57
CA PHE A 200 -26.63 30.96 0.01
C PHE A 200 -27.13 32.30 0.56
N ASP A 201 -26.28 33.33 0.49
CA ASP A 201 -26.64 34.70 0.88
C ASP A 201 -27.71 35.26 -0.07
N VAL A 202 -28.69 36.00 0.48
CA VAL A 202 -29.79 36.58 -0.30
C VAL A 202 -29.28 37.52 -1.40
N SER A 203 -28.15 38.19 -1.18
CA SER A 203 -27.51 39.07 -2.19
C SER A 203 -27.00 38.31 -3.41
N ALA A 204 -26.72 37.01 -3.29
CA ALA A 204 -26.25 36.16 -4.39
C ALA A 204 -27.40 35.58 -5.22
N PHE A 205 -28.66 35.73 -4.79
CA PHE A 205 -29.82 35.05 -5.38
C PHE A 205 -29.98 35.34 -6.88
N ASP A 206 -30.01 36.60 -7.29
CA ASP A 206 -30.26 36.96 -8.69
C ASP A 206 -29.16 36.45 -9.63
N ALA A 207 -27.89 36.55 -9.20
CA ALA A 207 -26.76 36.07 -9.97
C ALA A 207 -26.73 34.53 -10.07
N LEU A 208 -27.06 33.82 -8.99
CA LEU A 208 -27.20 32.36 -9.00
C LEU A 208 -28.37 31.92 -9.87
N LYS A 209 -29.51 32.64 -9.81
CA LYS A 209 -30.67 32.38 -10.67
C LYS A 209 -30.29 32.47 -12.14
N THR A 210 -29.61 33.54 -12.56
CA THR A 210 -29.11 33.67 -13.95
C THR A 210 -28.16 32.53 -14.33
N LEU A 211 -27.31 32.08 -13.40
CA LEU A 211 -26.41 30.95 -13.65
C LEU A 211 -27.18 29.63 -13.86
N VAL A 212 -28.25 29.40 -13.10
CA VAL A 212 -29.13 28.21 -13.25
C VAL A 212 -29.93 28.29 -14.55
N GLU A 213 -30.47 29.45 -14.91
CA GLU A 213 -31.21 29.66 -16.17
C GLU A 213 -30.31 29.46 -17.41
N GLY A 214 -29.01 29.72 -17.28
CA GLY A 214 -28.02 29.45 -18.32
C GLY A 214 -27.57 27.98 -18.41
N LEU A 215 -27.92 27.14 -17.43
CA LEU A 215 -27.53 25.73 -17.41
C LEU A 215 -28.42 24.94 -18.37
N LYS A 216 -27.79 24.30 -19.37
CA LYS A 216 -28.44 23.38 -20.29
C LYS A 216 -27.92 21.96 -20.02
N PRO A 217 -28.61 21.15 -19.19
CA PRO A 217 -28.13 19.82 -18.86
C PRO A 217 -27.85 18.99 -20.11
N GLU A 218 -26.65 18.43 -20.20
CA GLU A 218 -26.24 17.53 -21.29
C GLU A 218 -27.19 16.33 -21.41
N SER A 219 -27.54 15.94 -22.64
CA SER A 219 -28.52 14.88 -22.91
C SER A 219 -27.96 13.46 -22.71
N LEU A 220 -26.65 13.28 -22.94
CA LEU A 220 -25.93 12.04 -22.70
C LEU A 220 -25.45 11.98 -21.26
N THR A 221 -26.21 11.27 -20.42
CA THR A 221 -25.90 11.13 -19.01
C THR A 221 -25.75 9.66 -18.65
N SER A 222 -24.61 9.33 -18.05
CA SER A 222 -24.40 8.05 -17.38
C SER A 222 -24.60 8.28 -15.89
N TRP A 223 -25.08 7.26 -15.18
CA TRP A 223 -25.39 7.36 -13.75
C TRP A 223 -24.75 6.21 -12.99
N GLU A 224 -24.31 6.49 -11.77
CA GLU A 224 -23.78 5.50 -10.85
C GLU A 224 -24.53 5.53 -9.52
N LEU A 225 -24.87 4.36 -9.02
CA LEU A 225 -25.32 4.17 -7.65
C LEU A 225 -24.10 4.08 -6.74
N ARG A 226 -24.03 4.93 -5.72
CA ARG A 226 -22.88 5.04 -4.82
C ARG A 226 -23.31 4.98 -3.36
N LEU A 227 -22.72 4.06 -2.60
CA LEU A 227 -22.89 3.95 -1.15
C LEU A 227 -21.66 4.53 -0.45
N TYR A 228 -21.86 5.59 0.30
CA TYR A 228 -20.83 6.23 1.10
C TYR A 228 -21.07 6.02 2.59
N SER A 229 -20.02 6.23 3.39
CA SER A 229 -20.16 6.37 4.83
C SER A 229 -19.22 7.42 5.42
N ARG A 230 -19.58 7.94 6.58
CA ARG A 230 -18.80 8.94 7.32
C ARG A 230 -18.74 8.62 8.81
N ASP A 231 -17.79 9.23 9.50
CA ASP A 231 -17.71 9.15 10.95
C ASP A 231 -18.78 10.05 11.60
N PRO A 232 -19.68 9.51 12.45
CA PRO A 232 -20.76 10.28 13.06
C PRO A 232 -20.28 11.38 14.01
N ARG A 233 -19.06 11.28 14.56
CA ARG A 233 -18.49 12.30 15.47
C ARG A 233 -18.39 13.67 14.79
N PHE A 234 -18.16 13.66 13.48
CA PHE A 234 -17.86 14.86 12.70
C PHE A 234 -19.01 15.29 11.79
N ALA A 235 -20.24 14.80 12.03
CA ALA A 235 -21.42 15.08 11.21
C ALA A 235 -21.75 16.58 11.04
N ASN A 236 -21.36 17.42 12.01
CA ASN A 236 -21.57 18.86 12.02
C ASN A 236 -20.27 19.67 11.89
N HIS A 237 -19.17 19.03 11.47
CA HIS A 237 -17.88 19.70 11.30
C HIS A 237 -17.66 20.06 9.84
N SER A 238 -17.04 21.22 9.63
CA SER A 238 -16.49 21.59 8.33
C SER A 238 -15.19 20.83 8.07
N VAL A 239 -14.99 20.39 6.83
CA VAL A 239 -13.78 19.66 6.43
C VAL A 239 -12.80 20.59 5.76
N HIS A 240 -11.55 20.54 6.21
CA HIS A 240 -10.46 21.38 5.71
C HIS A 240 -9.29 20.52 5.25
N LYS A 241 -8.83 20.72 4.01
CA LYS A 241 -7.66 20.01 3.48
C LYS A 241 -6.38 20.72 3.91
N VAL A 242 -5.40 19.96 4.38
CA VAL A 242 -4.08 20.49 4.72
C VAL A 242 -3.32 20.87 3.44
N VAL A 243 -2.94 22.15 3.34
CA VAL A 243 -2.18 22.70 2.20
C VAL A 243 -0.71 22.96 2.54
N GLN A 244 -0.38 23.00 3.83
CA GLN A 244 0.99 23.20 4.32
C GLN A 244 1.26 22.30 5.53
N ASN A 245 2.45 21.70 5.58
CA ASN A 245 2.87 20.87 6.71
C ASN A 245 3.11 21.73 7.96
N TYR A 246 2.88 21.14 9.13
CA TYR A 246 3.17 21.75 10.43
C TYR A 246 3.68 20.71 11.41
N VAL A 247 4.76 21.05 12.11
CA VAL A 247 5.34 20.22 13.17
C VAL A 247 4.96 20.86 14.51
N PRO A 248 4.29 20.14 15.41
CA PRO A 248 3.90 20.66 16.73
C PRO A 248 5.10 21.13 17.56
N GLU A 249 5.00 22.32 18.13
CA GLU A 249 5.95 22.86 19.12
C GLU A 249 5.51 22.54 20.56
N ALA A 250 4.20 22.46 20.80
CA ALA A 250 3.59 22.10 22.07
C ALA A 250 2.80 20.78 22.00
N SER A 251 2.54 20.18 23.17
CA SER A 251 1.90 18.85 23.27
C SER A 251 0.41 18.83 22.91
N ASP A 252 -0.23 19.98 22.92
CA ASP A 252 -1.64 20.19 22.57
C ASP A 252 -1.83 20.62 21.11
N GLU A 253 -0.75 20.77 20.35
CA GLU A 253 -0.78 21.11 18.93
C GLU A 253 -0.87 19.86 18.04
N LEU A 254 -1.58 20.00 16.92
CA LEU A 254 -1.82 18.93 15.96
C LEU A 254 -0.81 18.97 14.82
N GLU A 255 -0.16 17.84 14.54
CA GLU A 255 0.72 17.67 13.38
C GLU A 255 -0.11 17.75 12.10
N LEU A 256 0.31 18.61 11.15
CA LEU A 256 -0.36 18.74 9.85
C LEU A 256 0.50 18.12 8.75
N VAL A 257 -0.11 17.21 8.00
CA VAL A 257 0.51 16.53 6.85
C VAL A 257 -0.28 16.85 5.59
N ILE A 258 0.40 17.34 4.55
CA ILE A 258 -0.21 17.66 3.25
C ILE A 258 -0.97 16.44 2.72
N GLY A 259 -2.23 16.65 2.35
CA GLY A 259 -3.13 15.61 1.88
C GLY A 259 -4.06 15.04 2.95
N ASP A 260 -3.83 15.34 4.23
CA ASP A 260 -4.80 15.05 5.30
C ASP A 260 -6.00 16.01 5.24
N TYR A 261 -7.10 15.59 5.87
CA TYR A 261 -8.29 16.38 6.11
C TYR A 261 -8.46 16.60 7.61
N ILE A 262 -8.84 17.82 8.00
CA ILE A 262 -9.08 18.20 9.37
C ILE A 262 -10.56 18.53 9.54
N TYR A 263 -11.19 17.93 10.55
CA TYR A 263 -12.53 18.27 10.99
C TYR A 263 -12.45 19.46 11.95
N ILE A 264 -13.13 20.55 11.61
CA ILE A 264 -13.14 21.79 12.39
C ILE A 264 -14.60 22.21 12.63
N GLU A 265 -14.96 22.47 13.89
CA GLU A 265 -16.29 22.99 14.22
C GLU A 265 -16.41 24.45 13.73
N GLU A 266 -17.47 24.78 12.99
CA GLU A 266 -17.60 26.10 12.32
C GLU A 266 -17.51 27.28 13.31
N LYS A 267 -18.02 27.12 14.54
CA LYS A 267 -17.95 28.14 15.60
C LYS A 267 -16.52 28.50 16.02
N GLN A 268 -15.57 27.60 15.85
CA GLN A 268 -14.19 27.85 16.23
C GLN A 268 -13.46 28.75 15.23
N LEU A 269 -13.80 28.63 13.94
CA LEU A 269 -13.24 29.50 12.90
C LEU A 269 -13.68 30.96 13.08
N GLU A 270 -14.89 31.17 13.60
CA GLU A 270 -15.42 32.52 13.85
C GLU A 270 -14.94 33.13 15.17
N SER A 271 -14.59 32.31 16.16
CA SER A 271 -14.20 32.76 17.51
C SER A 271 -12.69 32.91 17.70
N SER A 272 -11.87 32.32 16.84
CA SER A 272 -10.41 32.43 16.89
C SER A 272 -9.93 33.85 16.57
N GLN A 273 -9.19 34.47 17.49
CA GLN A 273 -8.62 35.81 17.32
C GLN A 273 -7.19 35.79 16.75
N ASP A 274 -6.47 34.70 16.96
CA ASP A 274 -5.06 34.51 16.59
C ASP A 274 -4.86 33.60 15.37
N GLY A 275 -5.94 33.03 14.84
CA GLY A 275 -5.92 32.12 13.68
C GLY A 275 -5.65 30.66 14.04
N TRP A 276 -5.55 30.32 15.33
CA TRP A 276 -5.45 28.96 15.81
C TRP A 276 -6.83 28.39 16.14
N VAL A 277 -7.08 27.15 15.71
CA VAL A 277 -8.35 26.46 15.90
C VAL A 277 -8.10 25.03 16.36
N HIS A 278 -9.03 24.46 17.11
CA HIS A 278 -8.96 23.07 17.51
C HIS A 278 -9.67 22.21 16.46
N GLY A 279 -9.02 21.12 16.06
CA GLY A 279 -9.54 20.23 15.03
C GLY A 279 -9.08 18.79 15.22
N THR A 280 -9.69 17.90 14.46
CA THR A 280 -9.37 16.46 14.50
C THR A 280 -8.89 16.00 13.13
N SER A 281 -7.72 15.36 13.08
CA SER A 281 -7.16 14.77 11.87
C SER A 281 -8.00 13.56 11.42
N TRP A 282 -8.38 13.53 10.14
CA TRP A 282 -9.06 12.38 9.53
C TRP A 282 -8.11 11.19 9.38
N LEU A 283 -6.84 11.43 9.07
CA LEU A 283 -5.83 10.39 8.90
C LEU A 283 -5.51 9.66 10.20
N THR A 284 -5.53 10.36 11.34
CA THR A 284 -5.05 9.84 12.63
C THR A 284 -6.10 9.76 13.73
N GLY A 285 -7.25 10.44 13.58
CA GLY A 285 -8.26 10.58 14.62
C GLY A 285 -7.83 11.39 15.84
N VAL A 286 -6.61 11.95 15.85
CA VAL A 286 -6.07 12.76 16.95
C VAL A 286 -6.59 14.19 16.83
N SER A 287 -6.92 14.78 17.98
CA SER A 287 -7.37 16.17 18.08
C SER A 287 -6.30 17.05 18.72
N GLY A 288 -6.23 18.32 18.29
CA GLY A 288 -5.32 19.31 18.84
C GLY A 288 -5.51 20.67 18.18
N TYR A 289 -4.73 21.65 18.62
CA TYR A 289 -4.71 23.00 18.06
C TYR A 289 -3.86 23.06 16.79
N LEU A 290 -4.36 23.76 15.78
CA LEU A 290 -3.68 23.95 14.51
C LEU A 290 -3.82 25.39 13.99
N PRO A 291 -2.83 25.89 13.22
CA PRO A 291 -2.98 27.14 12.50
C PRO A 291 -3.95 26.96 11.31
N ALA A 292 -5.11 27.61 11.37
CA ALA A 292 -6.16 27.47 10.35
C ALA A 292 -5.67 27.87 8.94
N VAL A 293 -4.71 28.81 8.86
CA VAL A 293 -4.09 29.31 7.62
C VAL A 293 -3.37 28.23 6.80
N TYR A 294 -2.99 27.11 7.41
CA TYR A 294 -2.35 25.97 6.73
C TYR A 294 -3.36 24.98 6.16
N THR A 295 -4.64 25.30 6.25
CA THR A 295 -5.73 24.47 5.75
C THR A 295 -6.63 25.27 4.80
N ARG A 296 -7.40 24.56 3.97
CA ARG A 296 -8.38 25.16 3.06
C ARG A 296 -9.68 24.37 3.13
N ARG A 297 -10.81 25.06 3.32
CA ARG A 297 -12.15 24.42 3.32
C ARG A 297 -12.34 23.62 2.03
N THR A 298 -12.83 22.39 2.16
CA THR A 298 -13.13 21.46 1.08
C THR A 298 -14.50 20.82 1.30
N ALA A 299 -14.97 20.02 0.35
CA ALA A 299 -16.26 19.36 0.48
C ALA A 299 -16.23 18.34 1.63
N GLU A 300 -17.29 18.27 2.44
CA GLU A 300 -17.38 17.28 3.52
C GLU A 300 -17.23 15.84 3.00
N SER A 301 -17.81 15.61 1.83
CA SER A 301 -17.75 14.35 1.11
C SER A 301 -16.36 13.89 0.69
N ASP A 302 -15.36 14.78 0.65
CA ASP A 302 -13.97 14.40 0.35
C ASP A 302 -13.36 13.49 1.44
N ALA A 303 -13.88 13.57 2.66
CA ALA A 303 -13.47 12.75 3.79
C ALA A 303 -14.32 11.47 3.96
N TRP A 304 -15.27 11.20 3.06
CA TRP A 304 -16.17 10.04 3.17
C TRP A 304 -15.57 8.79 2.55
N THR A 305 -15.98 7.65 3.07
CA THR A 305 -15.59 6.33 2.59
C THR A 305 -16.56 5.85 1.52
N LEU A 306 -16.11 5.62 0.29
CA LEU A 306 -16.90 4.94 -0.74
C LEU A 306 -16.81 3.41 -0.55
N HIS A 307 -17.96 2.75 -0.36
CA HIS A 307 -18.11 1.31 -0.17
C HIS A 307 -18.42 0.56 -1.46
N ARG A 308 -19.28 1.14 -2.30
CA ARG A 308 -19.71 0.53 -3.57
C ARG A 308 -20.11 1.60 -4.58
N ALA A 309 -19.70 1.40 -5.83
CA ALA A 309 -20.17 2.14 -7.01
C ALA A 309 -20.65 1.15 -8.08
N LEU A 310 -21.79 1.42 -8.73
CA LEU A 310 -22.38 0.59 -9.80
C LEU A 310 -23.01 1.48 -10.89
N SER A 311 -22.64 1.25 -12.15
CA SER A 311 -23.19 1.99 -13.30
C SER A 311 -24.59 1.53 -13.71
N LEU A 312 -25.45 2.48 -14.10
CA LEU A 312 -26.80 2.27 -14.63
C LEU A 312 -26.78 2.53 -16.15
N GLY A 313 -26.62 1.48 -16.98
CA GLY A 313 -26.61 1.58 -18.46
C GLY A 313 -26.21 0.27 -19.16
N ASN A 314 -26.72 0.05 -20.38
CA ASN A 314 -26.63 -1.21 -21.15
C ASN A 314 -25.22 -1.85 -21.22
N ASN A 315 -25.03 -2.90 -20.43
CA ASN A 315 -24.42 -4.17 -20.80
C ASN A 315 -24.67 -5.18 -19.67
N LEU A 316 -25.74 -5.98 -19.80
CA LEU A 316 -25.84 -7.28 -19.13
C LEU A 316 -24.75 -8.17 -19.75
N GLY A 317 -23.57 -8.13 -19.15
CA GLY A 317 -22.36 -8.80 -19.64
C GLY A 317 -21.04 -8.09 -19.30
N ALA A 318 -21.05 -6.93 -18.64
CA ALA A 318 -19.84 -6.29 -18.14
C ALA A 318 -20.03 -5.94 -16.66
N ASP A 319 -19.55 -6.82 -15.77
CA ASP A 319 -19.27 -6.42 -14.40
C ASP A 319 -18.40 -5.16 -14.47
N SER A 320 -18.89 -4.05 -13.91
CA SER A 320 -18.00 -3.00 -13.40
C SER A 320 -17.27 -3.57 -12.17
N LYS A 321 -16.33 -4.48 -12.44
CA LYS A 321 -15.15 -4.64 -11.61
C LYS A 321 -14.42 -3.31 -11.69
N SER A 322 -14.10 -2.72 -10.54
CA SER A 322 -12.88 -1.91 -10.45
C SER A 322 -11.79 -2.72 -11.15
N GLU A 323 -11.27 -2.17 -12.25
CA GLU A 323 -10.61 -2.89 -13.34
C GLU A 323 -9.78 -4.11 -12.91
N SER A 324 -10.33 -5.32 -13.13
CA SER A 324 -9.55 -6.50 -13.47
C SER A 324 -10.46 -7.65 -13.91
N GLY A 325 -10.57 -7.81 -15.22
CA GLY A 325 -10.87 -9.10 -15.87
C GLY A 325 -12.32 -9.31 -16.30
N SER A 326 -12.53 -9.37 -17.62
CA SER A 326 -13.21 -10.50 -18.26
C SER A 326 -13.04 -10.43 -19.78
N ASP A 327 -12.34 -11.44 -20.30
CA ASP A 327 -12.74 -12.34 -21.39
C ASP A 327 -13.47 -11.76 -22.61
N VAL A 328 -12.76 -11.78 -23.75
CA VAL A 328 -13.36 -11.84 -25.08
C VAL A 328 -12.81 -13.10 -25.77
N GLU A 329 -13.73 -13.94 -26.23
CA GLU A 329 -13.48 -15.15 -26.99
C GLU A 329 -12.65 -14.90 -28.26
N MET A 330 -11.72 -15.84 -28.49
CA MET A 330 -10.83 -15.90 -29.64
C MET A 330 -11.59 -16.19 -30.94
N THR A 331 -11.23 -15.47 -31.99
CA THR A 331 -11.25 -15.99 -33.35
C THR A 331 -9.83 -16.39 -33.73
N SER A 332 -9.65 -17.68 -34.06
CA SER A 332 -8.38 -18.32 -34.39
C SER A 332 -7.83 -17.88 -35.74
N TYR A 333 -6.52 -17.66 -35.84
CA TYR A 333 -5.75 -17.86 -37.08
C TYR A 333 -4.38 -18.49 -36.76
N PRO A 334 -3.82 -19.30 -37.69
CA PRO A 334 -2.97 -20.44 -37.36
C PRO A 334 -1.45 -20.15 -37.26
N HIS A 335 -0.81 -21.13 -36.62
CA HIS A 335 0.61 -21.45 -36.44
C HIS A 335 1.58 -21.17 -37.61
N GLU A 336 2.85 -20.95 -37.24
CA GLU A 336 4.11 -21.59 -37.71
C GLU A 336 5.27 -20.75 -37.12
N ASP A 337 6.33 -21.21 -36.46
CA ASP A 337 6.94 -22.52 -36.34
C ASP A 337 7.96 -22.53 -35.17
N SER A 338 8.34 -23.77 -34.80
CA SER A 338 9.56 -24.19 -34.10
C SER A 338 9.51 -24.47 -32.59
N PRO A 339 8.88 -25.60 -32.21
CA PRO A 339 9.28 -26.43 -31.08
C PRO A 339 10.50 -27.28 -31.46
N GLN A 340 11.64 -27.06 -30.82
CA GLN A 340 12.69 -28.08 -30.71
C GLN A 340 13.74 -27.63 -29.69
N LEU A 341 13.67 -28.21 -28.49
CA LEU A 341 14.77 -28.68 -27.64
C LEU A 341 14.26 -28.87 -26.21
N GLY A 342 13.40 -29.86 -26.04
CA GLY A 342 13.18 -30.50 -24.76
C GLY A 342 14.02 -31.77 -24.66
N LEU A 343 14.41 -32.06 -23.41
CA LEU A 343 14.70 -33.39 -22.84
C LEU A 343 16.08 -34.02 -23.12
N GLU A 344 16.95 -34.00 -22.09
CA GLU A 344 17.29 -35.17 -21.25
C GLU A 344 18.62 -34.96 -20.50
N LYS A 345 18.61 -35.08 -19.16
CA LYS A 345 19.33 -36.13 -18.41
C LYS A 345 19.11 -36.00 -16.90
N SER A 346 18.86 -37.17 -16.32
CA SER A 346 18.15 -37.47 -15.08
C SER A 346 19.08 -37.93 -13.94
N GLU A 347 18.62 -37.67 -12.71
CA GLU A 347 18.74 -38.48 -11.47
C GLU A 347 20.09 -38.99 -10.92
N GLU A 348 21.19 -39.05 -11.68
CA GLU A 348 22.48 -39.53 -11.14
C GLU A 348 23.20 -38.49 -10.28
N MET A 349 22.95 -37.20 -10.52
CA MET A 349 23.62 -36.08 -9.83
C MET A 349 23.17 -35.90 -8.36
N TYR A 350 22.03 -36.48 -7.97
CA TYR A 350 21.50 -36.36 -6.60
C TYR A 350 22.14 -37.35 -5.61
N LYS A 351 22.64 -38.50 -6.07
CA LYS A 351 23.24 -39.51 -5.19
C LYS A 351 24.68 -39.20 -4.78
N ASP A 352 25.42 -38.46 -5.60
CA ASP A 352 26.78 -38.00 -5.25
C ASP A 352 26.77 -36.83 -4.25
N TRP A 353 25.68 -36.04 -4.24
CA TRP A 353 25.53 -34.90 -3.32
C TRP A 353 25.25 -35.34 -1.88
N GLU A 354 24.44 -36.39 -1.68
CA GLU A 354 24.12 -36.93 -0.36
C GLU A 354 25.35 -37.56 0.32
N LYS A 355 26.25 -38.15 -0.47
CA LYS A 355 27.54 -38.70 -0.03
C LYS A 355 28.52 -37.62 0.43
N TYR A 356 28.50 -36.46 -0.23
CA TYR A 356 29.29 -35.29 0.16
C TYR A 356 28.84 -34.72 1.52
N TRP A 357 27.52 -34.53 1.72
CA TRP A 357 27.00 -33.95 2.96
C TRP A 357 27.14 -34.86 4.19
N MET A 358 27.11 -36.19 4.01
CA MET A 358 27.38 -37.14 5.09
C MET A 358 28.85 -37.09 5.53
N THR A 359 29.78 -36.93 4.58
CA THR A 359 31.22 -36.87 4.86
C THR A 359 31.62 -35.58 5.60
N VAL A 360 30.94 -34.46 5.31
CA VAL A 360 31.19 -33.17 5.96
C VAL A 360 30.62 -33.11 7.39
N ARG A 361 29.60 -33.94 7.68
CA ARG A 361 28.94 -33.97 8.99
C ARG A 361 29.77 -34.65 10.08
N ASP A 362 30.62 -35.60 9.71
CA ASP A 362 31.39 -36.43 10.65
C ASP A 362 32.76 -35.85 11.06
N VAL A 363 33.22 -34.74 10.47
CA VAL A 363 34.55 -34.15 10.76
C VAL A 363 34.49 -33.04 11.83
N LYS A 364 33.45 -32.99 12.66
CA LYS A 364 33.27 -31.93 13.69
C LYS A 364 33.85 -32.26 15.07
N THR A 365 34.78 -33.20 15.17
CA THR A 365 35.49 -33.52 16.42
C THR A 365 36.98 -33.74 16.15
N ASP A 366 37.77 -32.67 16.11
CA ASP A 366 38.98 -32.47 16.94
C ASP A 366 39.84 -31.28 16.47
N GLY A 367 40.33 -30.51 17.44
CA GLY A 367 41.76 -30.19 17.56
C GLY A 367 42.36 -29.00 16.79
N MET A 368 42.82 -28.01 17.56
CA MET A 368 43.74 -26.93 17.17
C MET A 368 45.17 -27.45 16.83
N LEU A 369 45.86 -26.74 15.93
CA LEU A 369 47.32 -26.70 15.65
C LEU A 369 48.03 -27.82 14.81
N ASN A 370 48.64 -27.33 13.71
CA ASN A 370 49.88 -27.71 13.01
C ASN A 370 50.03 -29.02 12.22
N VAL A 371 50.87 -28.88 11.16
CA VAL A 371 51.48 -29.88 10.26
C VAL A 371 50.57 -30.19 9.05
N VAL A 372 50.86 -29.78 7.80
CA VAL A 372 52.05 -30.08 6.98
C VAL A 372 52.31 -28.97 5.94
N GLU A 373 53.59 -28.57 5.84
CA GLU A 373 54.19 -27.77 4.76
C GLU A 373 54.28 -28.51 3.42
N GLY A 374 54.29 -27.73 2.33
CA GLY A 374 54.90 -28.09 1.04
C GLY A 374 53.92 -27.90 -0.13
N GLY A 375 54.14 -27.03 -1.11
CA GLY A 375 55.24 -26.16 -1.45
C GLY A 375 54.89 -25.42 -2.77
N ASN A 376 55.72 -24.44 -3.13
CA ASN A 376 55.69 -23.60 -4.34
C ASN A 376 54.56 -22.54 -4.35
N GLY A 377 54.76 -21.28 -3.99
CA GLY A 377 55.94 -20.42 -4.19
C GLY A 377 55.84 -19.76 -5.56
N LEU A 378 55.35 -18.52 -5.61
CA LEU A 378 55.58 -17.53 -6.67
C LEU A 378 55.34 -16.13 -6.11
N ASP A 379 56.46 -15.46 -5.83
CA ASP A 379 56.60 -14.08 -5.39
C ASP A 379 56.76 -13.19 -6.64
N TRP A 380 56.11 -12.01 -6.67
CA TRP A 380 56.55 -10.90 -7.52
C TRP A 380 56.35 -9.57 -6.80
N LYS A 381 57.47 -9.08 -6.25
CA LYS A 381 57.66 -7.71 -5.77
C LYS A 381 57.95 -6.76 -6.93
N SER A 382 57.55 -5.50 -6.76
CA SER A 382 58.20 -4.26 -7.24
C SER A 382 57.11 -3.15 -7.31
N GLU A 383 57.23 -1.93 -6.77
CA GLU A 383 58.36 -1.16 -6.28
C GLU A 383 57.88 0.01 -5.40
N LYS A 384 58.78 0.48 -4.52
CA LYS A 384 58.61 1.60 -3.58
C LYS A 384 58.89 2.94 -4.27
N ALA A 385 58.14 3.97 -3.90
CA ALA A 385 58.63 5.35 -3.92
C ALA A 385 58.72 5.86 -2.47
N THR A 386 59.93 6.19 -2.06
CA THR A 386 60.33 6.71 -0.75
C THR A 386 60.07 8.22 -0.66
N GLY A 387 59.40 8.65 0.40
CA GLY A 387 59.30 10.04 0.82
C GLY A 387 59.14 10.10 2.34
N ASN A 388 60.27 10.20 3.04
CA ASN A 388 60.34 10.27 4.50
C ASN A 388 59.87 11.65 4.97
N GLY A 389 58.84 11.65 5.82
CA GLY A 389 58.39 12.81 6.59
C GLY A 389 57.81 12.33 7.90
N ASP A 390 58.67 12.20 8.92
CA ASP A 390 58.28 11.82 10.27
C ASP A 390 57.30 12.83 10.86
N CYS A 391 56.08 12.38 11.16
CA CYS A 391 55.15 13.05 12.07
C CYS A 391 54.39 12.00 12.89
N LYS A 392 54.98 11.72 14.06
CA LYS A 392 54.34 11.38 15.35
C LYS A 392 53.05 10.55 15.32
N MET A 393 53.19 9.32 15.82
CA MET A 393 52.11 8.47 16.36
C MET A 393 51.12 9.30 17.19
N ASN A 394 49.91 9.47 16.67
CA ASN A 394 48.73 9.88 17.41
C ASN A 394 47.77 8.70 17.40
N GLY A 395 47.31 8.28 18.59
CA GLY A 395 46.51 7.07 18.79
C GLY A 395 45.31 6.95 17.85
N ASP A 396 45.05 5.71 17.43
CA ASP A 396 43.97 5.28 16.52
C ASP A 396 42.61 5.89 16.90
N LYS A 397 42.23 6.99 16.24
CA LYS A 397 40.82 7.37 16.12
C LYS A 397 40.18 6.40 15.13
N LYS A 398 39.59 5.30 15.61
CA LYS A 398 38.79 4.37 14.79
C LYS A 398 37.86 5.18 13.88
N ARG A 399 38.08 5.10 12.55
CA ARG A 399 37.31 5.84 11.55
C ARG A 399 35.82 5.54 11.70
N ARG A 400 35.02 6.59 11.80
CA ARG A 400 33.57 6.52 11.98
C ARG A 400 32.89 6.02 10.70
N ARG A 401 32.32 4.80 10.74
CA ARG A 401 31.67 4.09 9.62
C ARG A 401 30.18 4.46 9.55
N TRP A 402 29.60 4.36 8.36
CA TRP A 402 28.15 4.39 8.17
C TRP A 402 27.58 2.97 8.16
N VAL A 403 26.45 2.81 8.82
CA VAL A 403 25.60 1.62 8.74
C VAL A 403 24.20 2.08 8.37
N PHE A 404 23.72 1.61 7.23
CA PHE A 404 22.44 2.00 6.65
C PHE A 404 21.44 0.84 6.73
N ALA A 405 20.16 1.18 6.84
CA ALA A 405 19.06 0.25 6.62
C ALA A 405 18.07 0.86 5.63
N MET A 406 17.58 0.07 4.69
CA MET A 406 16.72 0.54 3.61
C MET A 406 15.55 -0.42 3.36
N ARG A 407 14.33 0.12 3.26
CA ARG A 407 13.15 -0.64 2.81
C ARG A 407 13.24 -0.89 1.30
N HIS A 408 12.77 -2.06 0.83
CA HIS A 408 12.63 -2.33 -0.61
C HIS A 408 11.77 -1.27 -1.35
N GLY A 409 11.91 -1.21 -2.67
CA GLY A 409 11.11 -0.36 -3.57
C GLY A 409 9.65 -0.79 -3.74
N GLU A 410 8.92 -0.05 -4.57
CA GLU A 410 7.52 -0.36 -4.96
C GLU A 410 7.38 -1.78 -5.53
N ARG A 411 6.35 -2.51 -5.07
CA ARG A 411 6.09 -3.92 -5.38
C ARG A 411 5.00 -4.09 -6.43
N VAL A 412 5.16 -5.05 -7.33
CA VAL A 412 4.14 -5.34 -8.36
C VAL A 412 2.81 -5.77 -7.74
N ASP A 413 2.81 -6.65 -6.74
CA ASP A 413 1.57 -7.16 -6.14
C ASP A 413 0.72 -6.08 -5.45
N LEU A 414 1.34 -5.07 -4.86
CA LEU A 414 0.63 -3.95 -4.21
C LEU A 414 0.15 -2.91 -5.22
N THR A 415 0.87 -2.70 -6.32
CA THR A 415 0.46 -1.76 -7.37
C THR A 415 -0.69 -2.32 -8.24
N TYR A 416 -0.69 -3.62 -8.52
CA TYR A 416 -1.62 -4.24 -9.49
C TYR A 416 -2.56 -5.30 -8.90
N GLY A 417 -2.42 -5.66 -7.62
CA GLY A 417 -3.20 -6.73 -7.00
C GLY A 417 -2.87 -8.09 -7.60
N VAL A 418 -3.87 -8.78 -8.15
CA VAL A 418 -3.72 -10.13 -8.73
C VAL A 418 -3.12 -10.03 -10.13
N TRP A 419 -1.80 -9.88 -10.19
CA TRP A 419 -1.08 -9.55 -11.42
C TRP A 419 -0.60 -10.76 -12.24
N VAL A 420 -0.40 -11.93 -11.59
CA VAL A 420 0.18 -13.12 -12.25
C VAL A 420 -0.70 -13.63 -13.40
N PRO A 421 -2.02 -13.86 -13.24
CA PRO A 421 -2.88 -14.29 -14.35
C PRO A 421 -2.96 -13.26 -15.49
N PHE A 422 -2.68 -11.99 -15.19
CA PHE A 422 -2.72 -10.92 -16.18
C PHE A 422 -1.43 -10.83 -17.01
N CYS A 423 -0.29 -11.18 -16.42
CA CYS A 423 1.02 -11.04 -17.05
C CYS A 423 1.64 -12.38 -17.48
N PHE A 424 0.99 -13.52 -17.23
CA PHE A 424 1.43 -14.81 -17.70
C PHE A 424 0.38 -15.39 -18.64
N ASP A 425 0.80 -15.78 -19.84
CA ASP A 425 -0.09 -16.44 -20.80
C ASP A 425 -0.35 -17.91 -20.40
N ASP A 426 -1.20 -18.59 -21.18
CA ASP A 426 -1.58 -19.99 -20.93
C ASP A 426 -0.37 -20.95 -20.99
N SER A 427 0.70 -20.57 -21.69
CA SER A 427 1.96 -21.32 -21.73
C SER A 427 2.85 -21.07 -20.51
N GLY A 428 2.44 -20.17 -19.60
CA GLY A 428 3.21 -19.77 -18.43
C GLY A 428 4.36 -18.81 -18.76
N LYS A 429 4.34 -18.17 -19.94
CA LYS A 429 5.35 -17.19 -20.34
C LYS A 429 4.94 -15.79 -19.89
N TYR A 430 5.90 -15.06 -19.34
CA TYR A 430 5.70 -13.67 -18.92
C TYR A 430 5.53 -12.73 -20.12
N VAL A 431 4.49 -11.90 -20.08
CA VAL A 431 4.18 -10.85 -21.05
C VAL A 431 3.94 -9.55 -20.30
N ARG A 432 4.76 -8.54 -20.60
CA ARG A 432 4.61 -7.21 -20.00
C ARG A 432 3.37 -6.49 -20.55
N LYS A 433 2.38 -6.23 -19.70
CA LYS A 433 1.09 -5.59 -20.06
C LYS A 433 0.94 -4.14 -19.57
N ASP A 434 1.86 -3.65 -18.76
CA ASP A 434 1.95 -2.26 -18.31
C ASP A 434 3.41 -1.81 -18.30
N LEU A 435 3.68 -0.53 -18.57
CA LEU A 435 5.06 -0.02 -18.62
C LEU A 435 5.74 -0.03 -17.26
N ASN A 436 4.98 0.06 -16.17
CA ASN A 436 5.54 -0.02 -14.82
C ASN A 436 5.76 -1.48 -14.35
N MET A 437 5.41 -2.48 -15.17
CA MET A 437 5.79 -3.87 -14.92
C MET A 437 7.25 -4.16 -15.34
N PRO A 438 7.94 -5.15 -14.71
CA PRO A 438 9.27 -5.59 -15.13
C PRO A 438 9.39 -5.85 -16.63
N VAL A 439 10.59 -5.63 -17.19
CA VAL A 439 10.82 -5.92 -18.63
C VAL A 439 10.81 -7.43 -18.87
N ALA A 440 11.40 -8.19 -17.96
CA ALA A 440 11.45 -9.63 -17.95
C ALA A 440 11.44 -10.13 -16.50
N LEU A 441 11.15 -11.41 -16.32
CA LEU A 441 11.28 -12.10 -15.05
C LEU A 441 12.28 -13.24 -15.24
N GLY A 442 13.15 -13.46 -14.26
CA GLY A 442 14.11 -14.55 -14.29
C GLY A 442 13.42 -15.91 -14.16
N ASP A 443 14.06 -16.95 -14.68
CA ASP A 443 13.58 -18.30 -14.41
C ASP A 443 13.79 -18.64 -12.93
N ARG A 444 12.75 -19.17 -12.29
CA ARG A 444 12.81 -19.60 -10.89
C ARG A 444 12.04 -20.89 -10.68
N THR A 445 12.50 -21.65 -9.71
CA THR A 445 11.77 -22.80 -9.17
C THR A 445 10.36 -22.39 -8.75
N GLY A 446 9.36 -23.18 -9.14
CA GLY A 446 7.94 -22.90 -8.90
C GLY A 446 7.32 -21.82 -9.81
N GLY A 447 8.08 -21.27 -10.77
CA GLY A 447 7.57 -20.44 -11.86
C GLY A 447 6.68 -19.28 -11.43
N LYS A 448 5.57 -19.10 -12.16
CA LYS A 448 4.62 -17.99 -11.96
C LYS A 448 3.95 -17.98 -10.58
N ASP A 449 3.72 -19.15 -9.99
CA ASP A 449 3.07 -19.27 -8.69
C ASP A 449 4.01 -18.80 -7.57
N SER A 450 5.31 -19.05 -7.71
CA SER A 450 6.30 -18.51 -6.78
C SER A 450 6.42 -16.98 -6.86
N TYR A 451 6.27 -16.41 -8.05
CA TYR A 451 6.20 -14.94 -8.21
C TYR A 451 4.96 -14.31 -7.57
N ALA A 452 3.85 -15.06 -7.43
CA ALA A 452 2.67 -14.57 -6.73
C ALA A 452 2.92 -14.38 -5.21
N MET A 453 3.79 -15.21 -4.62
CA MET A 453 4.12 -15.16 -3.19
C MET A 453 5.39 -14.33 -2.91
N ASP A 454 6.33 -14.29 -3.86
CA ASP A 454 7.59 -13.56 -3.77
C ASP A 454 7.71 -12.59 -4.97
N THR A 455 6.96 -11.50 -4.84
CA THR A 455 6.76 -10.49 -5.88
C THR A 455 8.04 -9.73 -6.27
N PRO A 456 8.22 -9.36 -7.55
CA PRO A 456 9.27 -8.46 -7.99
C PRO A 456 8.92 -6.98 -7.71
N LEU A 457 9.90 -6.10 -7.93
CA LEU A 457 9.73 -4.66 -7.99
C LEU A 457 9.02 -4.23 -9.28
N THR A 458 8.31 -3.11 -9.22
CA THR A 458 7.88 -2.38 -10.42
C THR A 458 9.06 -1.61 -11.05
N ARG A 459 8.90 -1.06 -12.25
CA ARG A 459 9.93 -0.16 -12.84
C ARG A 459 10.12 1.11 -12.00
N VAL A 460 9.06 1.61 -11.38
CA VAL A 460 9.12 2.72 -10.40
C VAL A 460 9.90 2.28 -9.16
N GLY A 461 9.67 1.07 -8.63
CA GLY A 461 10.44 0.53 -7.51
C GLY A 461 11.93 0.39 -7.81
N GLN A 462 12.27 -0.03 -9.04
CA GLN A 462 13.65 -0.07 -9.54
C GLN A 462 14.27 1.33 -9.60
N LEU A 463 13.54 2.32 -10.12
CA LEU A 463 13.99 3.72 -10.18
C LEU A 463 14.18 4.32 -8.78
N GLN A 464 13.23 4.10 -7.86
CA GLN A 464 13.34 4.55 -6.46
C GLN A 464 14.65 4.07 -5.82
N ALA A 465 15.00 2.79 -6.03
CA ALA A 465 16.24 2.22 -5.52
C ALA A 465 17.49 2.85 -6.15
N GLN A 466 17.47 3.06 -7.48
CA GLN A 466 18.55 3.76 -8.20
C GLN A 466 18.76 5.17 -7.68
N LEU A 467 17.69 5.96 -7.49
CA LEU A 467 17.76 7.34 -6.99
C LEU A 467 18.42 7.43 -5.61
N VAL A 468 18.18 6.46 -4.71
CA VAL A 468 18.86 6.42 -3.41
C VAL A 468 20.36 6.14 -3.57
N GLY A 469 20.74 5.22 -4.46
CA GLY A 469 22.13 4.96 -4.80
C GLY A 469 22.84 6.19 -5.40
N GLU A 470 22.16 6.89 -6.32
CA GLU A 470 22.65 8.14 -6.91
C GLU A 470 22.80 9.24 -5.86
N GLY A 471 21.86 9.34 -4.92
CA GLY A 471 21.92 10.26 -3.79
C GLY A 471 23.14 10.03 -2.92
N LEU A 472 23.44 8.77 -2.55
CA LEU A 472 24.64 8.45 -1.78
C LEU A 472 25.93 8.72 -2.56
N ARG A 473 25.95 8.41 -3.85
CA ARG A 473 27.06 8.71 -4.76
C ARG A 473 27.33 10.21 -4.80
N ALA A 474 26.28 11.02 -5.00
CA ALA A 474 26.36 12.48 -5.04
C ALA A 474 26.88 13.08 -3.72
N SER A 475 26.55 12.44 -2.60
CA SER A 475 27.06 12.81 -1.27
C SER A 475 28.47 12.29 -0.95
N GLY A 476 29.14 11.64 -1.91
CA GLY A 476 30.50 11.12 -1.74
C GLY A 476 30.61 9.94 -0.76
N VAL A 477 29.50 9.23 -0.49
CA VAL A 477 29.46 8.10 0.44
C VAL A 477 29.52 6.80 -0.34
N THR A 478 30.58 6.02 -0.12
CA THR A 478 30.74 4.70 -0.71
C THR A 478 30.12 3.63 0.18
N VAL A 479 29.69 2.50 -0.38
CA VAL A 479 29.21 1.33 0.37
C VAL A 479 30.00 0.11 -0.10
N LYS A 480 30.56 -0.65 0.86
CA LYS A 480 31.41 -1.82 0.57
C LYS A 480 30.70 -3.14 0.85
N HIS A 481 29.83 -3.16 1.85
CA HIS A 481 29.14 -4.36 2.31
C HIS A 481 27.64 -4.19 2.14
N VAL A 482 27.04 -4.97 1.24
CA VAL A 482 25.61 -4.93 0.94
C VAL A 482 24.98 -6.25 1.35
N TYR A 483 24.12 -6.20 2.35
CA TYR A 483 23.34 -7.35 2.80
C TYR A 483 21.88 -7.13 2.42
N SER A 484 21.25 -8.14 1.84
CA SER A 484 19.83 -8.08 1.46
C SER A 484 19.06 -9.22 2.10
N SER A 485 17.82 -8.94 2.50
CA SER A 485 16.82 -9.99 2.72
C SER A 485 16.69 -10.91 1.50
N ALA A 486 16.35 -12.17 1.73
CA ALA A 486 16.11 -13.17 0.68
C ALA A 486 14.84 -12.95 -0.17
N ALA A 487 13.99 -11.98 0.18
CA ALA A 487 12.84 -11.60 -0.66
C ALA A 487 13.30 -10.99 -1.99
N LEU A 488 12.70 -11.42 -3.12
CA LEU A 488 13.12 -10.97 -4.46
C LEU A 488 13.15 -9.45 -4.58
N ARG A 489 12.07 -8.77 -4.16
CA ARG A 489 11.97 -7.30 -4.12
C ARG A 489 13.13 -6.61 -3.38
N SER A 490 13.66 -7.21 -2.31
CA SER A 490 14.77 -6.65 -1.54
C SER A 490 16.10 -6.82 -2.30
N ILE A 491 16.29 -7.98 -2.93
CA ILE A 491 17.48 -8.28 -3.74
C ILE A 491 17.52 -7.40 -4.98
N GLU A 492 16.38 -7.23 -5.66
CA GLU A 492 16.25 -6.30 -6.79
C GLU A 492 16.50 -4.86 -6.36
N THR A 493 16.02 -4.46 -5.17
CA THR A 493 16.31 -3.13 -4.60
C THR A 493 17.83 -2.98 -4.41
N ALA A 494 18.50 -3.98 -3.84
CA ALA A 494 19.93 -3.95 -3.62
C ALA A 494 20.73 -3.87 -4.93
N HIS A 495 20.32 -4.61 -5.96
CA HIS A 495 20.93 -4.53 -7.28
C HIS A 495 20.78 -3.14 -7.89
N HIS A 496 19.56 -2.59 -7.90
CA HIS A 496 19.29 -1.27 -8.50
C HIS A 496 19.93 -0.13 -7.70
N PHE A 497 20.00 -0.25 -6.38
CA PHE A 497 20.78 0.64 -5.53
C PHE A 497 22.27 0.66 -5.93
N LEU A 498 22.88 -0.51 -6.16
CA LEU A 498 24.27 -0.61 -6.61
C LEU A 498 24.49 0.03 -7.99
N LEU A 499 23.53 -0.12 -8.91
CA LEU A 499 23.57 0.57 -10.22
C LEU A 499 23.55 2.08 -10.05
N GLY A 500 22.64 2.61 -9.22
CA GLY A 500 22.58 4.04 -8.91
C GLY A 500 23.82 4.55 -8.20
N LEU A 501 24.40 3.76 -7.30
CA LEU A 501 25.66 4.06 -6.62
C LEU A 501 26.86 4.06 -7.58
N GLN A 502 26.73 3.44 -8.76
CA GLN A 502 27.86 3.10 -9.64
C GLN A 502 28.96 2.37 -8.87
N ALA A 503 28.54 1.41 -8.04
CA ALA A 503 29.46 0.63 -7.23
C ALA A 503 30.41 -0.19 -8.11
N ASP A 504 31.60 -0.47 -7.58
CA ASP A 504 32.53 -1.39 -8.23
C ASP A 504 31.85 -2.76 -8.43
N PRO A 505 32.03 -3.43 -9.58
CA PRO A 505 31.46 -4.76 -9.82
C PRO A 505 31.82 -5.81 -8.77
N SER A 506 32.92 -5.63 -8.01
CA SER A 506 33.31 -6.49 -6.89
C SER A 506 32.39 -6.35 -5.68
N VAL A 507 31.63 -5.26 -5.56
CA VAL A 507 30.63 -5.08 -4.50
C VAL A 507 29.39 -5.90 -4.86
N LYS A 508 29.29 -7.08 -4.28
CA LYS A 508 28.19 -8.03 -4.51
C LYS A 508 27.14 -7.96 -3.41
N VAL A 509 25.89 -8.29 -3.76
CA VAL A 509 24.79 -8.43 -2.80
C VAL A 509 24.91 -9.76 -2.06
N ARG A 510 25.11 -9.70 -0.74
CA ARG A 510 25.10 -10.85 0.17
C ARG A 510 23.67 -11.15 0.58
N VAL A 511 23.09 -12.23 0.05
CA VAL A 511 21.71 -12.63 0.32
C VAL A 511 21.63 -13.31 1.68
N GLU A 512 20.94 -12.69 2.62
CA GLU A 512 20.87 -13.10 4.02
C GLU A 512 19.41 -13.37 4.43
N PRO A 513 19.00 -14.65 4.53
CA PRO A 513 17.66 -15.05 4.94
C PRO A 513 17.28 -14.54 6.34
N GLY A 514 18.23 -14.35 7.25
CA GLY A 514 17.98 -13.80 8.58
C GLY A 514 17.43 -12.36 8.57
N LEU A 515 17.54 -11.63 7.46
CA LEU A 515 16.91 -10.30 7.25
C LEU A 515 15.49 -10.37 6.67
N PHE A 516 14.93 -11.57 6.48
CA PHE A 516 13.54 -11.72 6.01
C PHE A 516 12.54 -11.11 7.00
N GLU A 517 11.40 -10.66 6.50
CA GLU A 517 10.34 -10.11 7.35
C GLU A 517 9.74 -11.17 8.28
N TYR A 518 8.85 -10.73 9.18
CA TYR A 518 8.20 -11.64 10.12
C TYR A 518 7.36 -12.69 9.37
N LYS A 519 7.74 -13.97 9.46
CA LYS A 519 7.16 -15.09 8.70
C LYS A 519 5.67 -15.24 8.94
N MET A 520 5.18 -14.85 10.12
CA MET A 520 3.75 -14.94 10.43
C MET A 520 2.89 -14.02 9.56
N TRP A 521 3.46 -13.00 8.89
CA TRP A 521 2.75 -12.21 7.87
C TRP A 521 2.39 -13.02 6.61
N HIS A 522 3.02 -14.18 6.40
CA HIS A 522 2.79 -15.06 5.25
C HIS A 522 1.95 -16.30 5.58
N LEU A 523 1.52 -16.47 6.83
CA LEU A 523 0.85 -17.69 7.29
C LEU A 523 -0.38 -18.09 6.45
N ALA A 524 -1.12 -17.10 5.95
CA ALA A 524 -2.33 -17.31 5.15
C ALA A 524 -2.06 -17.64 3.67
N LYS A 525 -0.97 -17.10 3.10
CA LYS A 525 -0.64 -17.24 1.66
C LYS A 525 0.36 -18.37 1.40
N GLY A 526 1.05 -18.83 2.44
CA GLY A 526 2.24 -19.66 2.30
C GLY A 526 3.44 -18.83 1.83
N MET A 527 4.63 -19.41 1.95
CA MET A 527 5.86 -18.83 1.43
C MET A 527 6.33 -19.66 0.24
N ALA A 528 6.69 -18.98 -0.85
CA ALA A 528 7.42 -19.63 -1.93
C ALA A 528 8.87 -19.88 -1.49
N PRO A 529 9.54 -20.89 -2.08
CA PRO A 529 10.98 -20.99 -1.96
C PRO A 529 11.62 -19.71 -2.49
N PHE A 530 12.57 -19.16 -1.73
CA PHE A 530 13.40 -18.05 -2.19
C PHE A 530 14.18 -18.47 -3.44
N MET A 531 14.43 -17.52 -4.34
CA MET A 531 15.36 -17.78 -5.44
C MET A 531 16.75 -18.06 -4.87
N THR A 532 17.40 -19.08 -5.39
CA THR A 532 18.77 -19.42 -5.06
C THR A 532 19.73 -18.34 -5.58
N PRO A 533 20.93 -18.16 -4.98
CA PRO A 533 21.94 -17.25 -5.51
C PRO A 533 22.29 -17.51 -6.98
N LEU A 534 22.24 -18.77 -7.43
CA LEU A 534 22.47 -19.12 -8.84
C LEU A 534 21.33 -18.66 -9.75
N GLU A 535 20.07 -18.86 -9.36
CA GLU A 535 18.90 -18.36 -10.12
C GLU A 535 18.93 -16.82 -10.21
N LEU A 536 19.23 -16.15 -9.10
CA LEU A 536 19.36 -14.68 -9.05
C LEU A 536 20.50 -14.18 -9.95
N HIS A 537 21.65 -14.85 -9.94
CA HIS A 537 22.77 -14.53 -10.82
C HIS A 537 22.41 -14.72 -12.29
N LYS A 538 21.72 -15.81 -12.64
CA LYS A 538 21.21 -16.07 -14.00
C LYS A 538 20.17 -15.04 -14.43
N ALA A 539 19.39 -14.51 -13.50
CA ALA A 539 18.46 -13.40 -13.72
C ALA A 539 19.17 -12.04 -13.92
N GLY A 540 20.50 -11.99 -13.87
CA GLY A 540 21.30 -10.78 -14.07
C GLY A 540 21.53 -9.94 -12.81
N LEU A 541 21.15 -10.44 -11.63
CA LEU A 541 21.33 -9.73 -10.37
C LEU A 541 22.75 -9.94 -9.82
N ASN A 542 23.38 -8.86 -9.34
CA ASN A 542 24.78 -8.84 -8.89
C ASN A 542 24.97 -9.44 -7.48
N VAL A 543 24.58 -10.71 -7.30
CA VAL A 543 24.64 -11.42 -6.02
C VAL A 543 25.99 -12.13 -5.80
N ASP A 544 26.37 -12.28 -4.53
CA ASP A 544 27.51 -13.08 -4.11
C ASP A 544 27.11 -14.54 -3.97
N ILE A 545 27.47 -15.37 -4.96
CA ILE A 545 27.15 -16.80 -4.96
C ILE A 545 27.96 -17.61 -3.93
N ASN A 546 29.05 -17.05 -3.40
CA ASN A 546 29.94 -17.71 -2.44
C ASN A 546 29.67 -17.26 -1.00
N TYR A 547 28.78 -16.29 -0.80
CA TYR A 547 28.39 -15.83 0.52
C TYR A 547 27.70 -16.96 1.31
N LYS A 548 28.13 -17.12 2.56
CA LYS A 548 27.52 -18.04 3.52
C LYS A 548 26.69 -17.22 4.51
N PRO A 549 25.35 -17.39 4.53
CA PRO A 549 24.50 -16.66 5.46
C PRO A 549 24.80 -16.99 6.93
N TYR A 550 24.55 -16.02 7.80
CA TYR A 550 24.61 -16.20 9.25
C TYR A 550 23.45 -17.02 9.78
N VAL A 551 22.28 -16.91 9.12
CA VAL A 551 21.06 -17.60 9.51
C VAL A 551 20.53 -18.40 8.33
N ASP A 552 20.36 -19.70 8.54
CA ASP A 552 19.58 -20.55 7.65
C ASP A 552 18.11 -20.48 8.09
N LEU A 553 17.26 -19.81 7.30
CA LEU A 553 15.86 -19.58 7.66
C LEU A 553 14.98 -20.69 7.10
N GLU A 554 14.49 -21.55 7.98
CA GLU A 554 13.45 -22.52 7.61
C GLU A 554 12.10 -21.82 7.44
N ILE A 555 11.60 -21.77 6.20
CA ILE A 555 10.39 -21.02 5.82
C ILE A 555 9.09 -21.67 6.31
N ASN A 556 9.10 -22.97 6.59
CA ASN A 556 7.91 -23.75 6.96
C ASN A 556 7.62 -23.76 8.46
N THR A 557 8.52 -23.24 9.28
CA THR A 557 8.34 -23.18 10.73
C THR A 557 7.70 -21.85 11.13
N PRO A 558 6.72 -21.84 12.04
CA PRO A 558 6.24 -20.60 12.63
C PRO A 558 7.38 -19.94 13.43
N GLU A 559 7.33 -18.62 13.59
CA GLU A 559 8.27 -17.89 14.45
C GLU A 559 7.50 -16.92 15.36
N THR A 560 8.02 -16.65 16.55
CA THR A 560 7.54 -15.57 17.41
C THR A 560 8.16 -14.23 17.01
N LEU A 561 7.62 -13.12 17.53
CA LEU A 561 8.23 -11.80 17.32
C LEU A 561 9.64 -11.71 17.90
N GLU A 562 9.90 -12.44 18.98
CA GLU A 562 11.22 -12.49 19.59
C GLU A 562 12.20 -13.29 18.72
N ASP A 563 11.78 -14.45 18.20
CA ASP A 563 12.60 -15.21 17.24
C ASP A 563 12.96 -14.36 16.01
N PHE A 564 11.99 -13.59 15.49
CA PHE A 564 12.18 -12.64 14.40
C PHE A 564 13.24 -11.58 14.76
N PHE A 565 13.16 -10.99 15.94
CA PHE A 565 14.12 -9.99 16.38
C PHE A 565 15.52 -10.59 16.56
N ILE A 566 15.62 -11.71 17.26
CA ILE A 566 16.89 -12.40 17.58
C ILE A 566 17.65 -12.74 16.29
N ARG A 567 16.98 -13.29 15.28
CA ARG A 567 17.68 -13.64 14.02
C ARG A 567 18.17 -12.42 13.26
N ASN A 568 17.41 -11.32 13.25
CA ASN A 568 17.85 -10.08 12.61
C ASN A 568 18.99 -9.42 13.38
N GLU A 569 18.90 -9.41 14.72
CA GLU A 569 19.95 -8.90 15.61
C GLU A 569 21.25 -9.65 15.39
N LEU A 570 21.20 -10.99 15.37
CA LEU A 570 22.36 -11.85 15.12
C LEU A 570 23.04 -11.48 13.81
N VAL A 571 22.27 -11.35 12.72
CA VAL A 571 22.80 -10.97 11.41
C VAL A 571 23.47 -9.60 11.47
N MET A 572 22.77 -8.58 11.95
CA MET A 572 23.26 -7.19 11.89
C MET A 572 24.51 -7.01 12.75
N GLN A 573 24.53 -7.63 13.94
CA GLN A 573 25.71 -7.59 14.81
C GLN A 573 26.88 -8.37 14.23
N SER A 574 26.64 -9.55 13.64
CA SER A 574 27.70 -10.36 13.02
C SER A 574 28.30 -9.67 11.80
N ALA A 575 27.46 -9.11 10.92
CA ALA A 575 27.91 -8.33 9.77
C ALA A 575 28.78 -7.13 10.16
N VAL A 576 28.41 -6.42 11.24
CA VAL A 576 29.20 -5.29 11.74
C VAL A 576 30.55 -5.75 12.30
N LYS A 577 30.57 -6.83 13.09
CA LYS A 577 31.79 -7.40 13.69
C LYS A 577 32.75 -7.93 12.63
N ASP A 578 32.26 -8.75 11.71
CA ASP A 578 33.08 -9.41 10.68
C ASP A 578 33.70 -8.41 9.70
N THR A 579 33.01 -7.30 9.45
CA THR A 579 33.50 -6.24 8.56
C THR A 579 34.29 -5.16 9.28
N GLU A 580 34.50 -5.25 10.61
CA GLU A 580 35.19 -4.22 11.38
C GLU A 580 36.66 -4.06 10.95
N ALA A 581 37.37 -5.18 10.78
CA ALA A 581 38.77 -5.19 10.37
C ALA A 581 38.96 -4.68 8.93
N GLU A 582 38.03 -5.03 8.03
CA GLU A 582 38.05 -4.60 6.64
C GLU A 582 37.63 -3.12 6.45
N GLY A 583 36.80 -2.61 7.37
CA GLY A 583 36.21 -1.29 7.28
C GLY A 583 35.19 -1.16 6.14
N GLY A 584 34.93 0.07 5.71
CA GLY A 584 33.92 0.39 4.69
C GLY A 584 32.49 0.46 5.24
N ASN A 585 31.58 1.13 4.53
CA ASN A 585 30.21 1.30 5.00
C ASN A 585 29.35 0.07 4.68
N ILE A 586 28.33 -0.15 5.50
CA ILE A 586 27.41 -1.30 5.41
C ILE A 586 26.02 -0.78 5.07
N ILE A 587 25.25 -1.52 4.26
CA ILE A 587 23.82 -1.33 4.08
C ILE A 587 23.07 -2.66 4.24
N PHE A 588 21.98 -2.62 5.00
CA PHE A 588 20.99 -3.69 5.12
C PHE A 588 19.74 -3.33 4.33
N ILE A 589 19.42 -4.11 3.29
CA ILE A 589 18.27 -3.86 2.43
C ILE A 589 17.22 -4.93 2.68
N GLY A 590 16.04 -4.52 3.14
CA GLY A 590 15.02 -5.45 3.57
C GLY A 590 13.64 -4.82 3.54
N HIS A 591 12.99 -4.83 4.69
CA HIS A 591 11.58 -4.47 4.83
C HIS A 591 11.47 -3.20 5.67
N ALA A 592 10.25 -2.73 5.89
CA ALA A 592 10.05 -1.57 6.75
C ALA A 592 10.67 -1.76 8.15
N ALA A 593 10.64 -3.00 8.66
CA ALA A 593 11.14 -3.37 9.99
C ALA A 593 12.67 -3.53 10.02
N THR A 594 13.35 -3.42 8.89
CA THR A 594 14.81 -3.51 8.90
C THR A 594 15.42 -2.26 9.54
N ILE A 595 14.73 -1.12 9.48
CA ILE A 595 15.25 0.16 9.98
C ILE A 595 15.22 0.25 11.51
N ASP A 596 14.09 -0.08 12.13
CA ASP A 596 13.96 -0.06 13.60
C ASP A 596 14.77 -1.20 14.23
N VAL A 597 14.77 -2.39 13.63
CA VAL A 597 15.61 -3.51 14.10
C VAL A 597 17.09 -3.17 14.02
N MET A 598 17.56 -2.48 12.97
CA MET A 598 18.94 -1.99 12.90
C MET A 598 19.27 -1.07 14.07
N VAL A 599 18.40 -0.10 14.37
CA VAL A 599 18.64 0.84 15.47
C VAL A 599 18.74 0.12 16.81
N LEU A 600 17.85 -0.83 17.06
CA LEU A 600 17.83 -1.58 18.31
C LEU A 600 19.03 -2.54 18.43
N ALA A 601 19.29 -3.33 17.39
CA ALA A 601 20.39 -4.31 17.37
C ALA A 601 21.75 -3.64 17.59
N LEU A 602 21.98 -2.47 16.97
CA LEU A 602 23.26 -1.77 17.06
C LEU A 602 23.42 -0.97 18.36
N LYS A 603 22.32 -0.47 18.94
CA LYS A 603 22.35 0.08 20.31
C LYS A 603 22.65 -1.00 21.35
N ARG A 604 22.02 -2.18 21.24
CA ARG A 604 22.29 -3.32 22.12
C ARG A 604 23.74 -3.81 22.00
N LEU A 605 24.28 -3.83 20.77
CA LEU A 605 25.70 -4.10 20.53
C LEU A 605 26.62 -3.09 21.24
N ALA A 606 26.27 -1.80 21.21
CA ALA A 606 27.03 -0.74 21.89
C ALA A 606 27.02 -0.90 23.42
N GLU A 607 25.89 -1.32 23.97
CA GLU A 607 25.68 -1.50 25.41
C GLU A 607 26.18 -2.86 25.93
N GLY A 608 26.61 -3.76 25.04
CA GLY A 608 27.02 -5.11 25.41
C GLY A 608 25.88 -5.97 25.97
N LYS A 609 24.63 -5.64 25.63
CA LYS A 609 23.44 -6.35 26.10
C LYS A 609 23.26 -7.67 25.37
N THR A 610 23.02 -8.73 26.14
CA THR A 610 22.76 -10.10 25.65
C THR A 610 21.51 -10.71 26.29
N ASP A 611 20.74 -9.91 27.03
CA ASP A 611 19.49 -10.30 27.70
C ASP A 611 18.32 -10.39 26.70
N GLU A 612 17.26 -11.12 27.05
CA GLU A 612 16.06 -11.24 26.22
C GLU A 612 15.47 -9.85 25.91
N SER A 613 15.13 -9.64 24.64
CA SER A 613 14.53 -8.39 24.18
C SER A 613 13.03 -8.44 24.42
N ASN A 614 12.41 -7.29 24.69
CA ASN A 614 10.96 -7.14 24.56
C ASN A 614 10.69 -6.42 23.24
N TYR A 615 11.15 -6.99 22.13
CA TYR A 615 10.97 -6.35 20.83
C TYR A 615 9.47 -6.25 20.53
N GLN A 616 9.03 -5.02 20.29
CA GLN A 616 7.70 -4.73 19.78
C GLN A 616 7.87 -4.07 18.42
N ILE A 617 7.05 -4.49 17.47
CA ILE A 617 6.99 -3.84 16.16
C ILE A 617 6.71 -2.35 16.38
N SER A 618 7.59 -1.50 15.85
CA SER A 618 7.44 -0.06 15.98
C SER A 618 6.10 0.41 15.39
N LYS A 619 5.39 1.28 16.10
CA LYS A 619 4.20 1.97 15.57
C LYS A 619 4.51 2.77 14.29
N ASN A 620 5.78 3.12 14.07
CA ASN A 620 6.24 3.87 12.91
C ASN A 620 6.50 2.98 11.69
N LEU A 621 6.41 1.65 11.82
CA LEU A 621 6.70 0.70 10.73
C LEU A 621 5.93 1.04 9.43
N LEU A 622 4.67 1.44 9.56
CA LEU A 622 3.84 1.80 8.40
C LEU A 622 4.15 3.16 7.79
N ARG A 623 4.78 4.06 8.57
CA ARG A 623 5.18 5.39 8.11
C ARG A 623 6.46 5.34 7.27
N VAL A 624 7.12 4.19 7.16
CA VAL A 624 8.34 4.01 6.39
C VAL A 624 8.00 3.83 4.92
N PRO A 625 8.13 4.81 4.02
CA PRO A 625 7.80 4.65 2.59
C PRO A 625 8.77 3.68 1.88
N TYR A 626 8.46 3.32 0.64
CA TYR A 626 9.39 2.58 -0.22
C TYR A 626 10.74 3.28 -0.32
N CYS A 627 11.83 2.51 -0.32
CA CYS A 627 13.19 3.05 -0.37
C CYS A 627 13.55 4.05 0.75
N ALA A 628 12.79 4.11 1.84
CA ALA A 628 13.17 4.88 3.02
C ALA A 628 14.53 4.40 3.55
N LEU A 629 15.41 5.36 3.85
CA LEU A 629 16.78 5.13 4.27
C LEU A 629 16.97 5.59 5.72
N GLY A 630 17.34 4.67 6.60
CA GLY A 630 17.82 4.96 7.95
C GLY A 630 19.35 4.91 7.99
N ALA A 631 19.97 5.75 8.83
CA ALA A 631 21.42 5.82 8.95
C ALA A 631 21.86 5.85 10.42
N MET A 632 22.91 5.07 10.70
CA MET A 632 23.67 5.14 11.94
C MET A 632 25.14 5.35 11.63
N ARG A 633 25.87 5.93 12.58
CA ARG A 633 27.34 5.96 12.52
C ARG A 633 27.94 5.31 13.75
N THR A 634 29.16 4.77 13.60
CA THR A 634 29.91 4.11 14.69
C THR A 634 30.73 5.12 15.51
N ASN A 635 31.14 4.75 16.73
CA ASN A 635 32.08 5.52 17.57
C ASN A 635 31.67 7.00 17.82
N PRO A 636 30.56 7.27 18.54
CA PRO A 636 29.63 6.31 19.16
C PRO A 636 28.53 5.86 18.19
N TRP A 637 27.80 4.81 18.57
CA TRP A 637 26.60 4.38 17.84
C TRP A 637 25.49 5.41 17.98
N GLU A 638 25.25 6.17 16.92
CA GLU A 638 24.22 7.20 16.90
C GLU A 638 23.37 7.15 15.63
N VAL A 639 22.06 7.32 15.81
CA VAL A 639 21.12 7.53 14.71
C VAL A 639 21.36 8.94 14.19
N VAL A 640 21.55 9.07 12.88
CA VAL A 640 21.85 10.34 12.22
C VAL A 640 20.99 10.53 10.99
N SER A 641 20.90 11.77 10.52
CA SER A 641 20.31 12.05 9.21
C SER A 641 21.11 11.30 8.12
N PRO A 642 20.44 10.58 7.20
CA PRO A 642 21.10 10.04 6.02
C PRO A 642 21.78 11.14 5.21
N PRO A 643 22.90 10.85 4.54
CA PRO A 643 23.66 11.86 3.81
C PRO A 643 23.01 12.26 2.48
N CYS A 644 21.86 11.69 2.11
CA CYS A 644 21.09 12.05 0.93
C CYS A 644 19.63 12.35 1.32
N PRO A 645 18.90 13.16 0.53
CA PRO A 645 17.53 13.54 0.85
C PRO A 645 16.56 12.34 0.81
N PRO A 646 15.39 12.45 1.47
CA PRO A 646 14.29 11.51 1.29
C PRO A 646 13.65 11.67 -0.10
N SER A 647 12.81 10.70 -0.50
CA SER A 647 12.08 10.70 -1.78
C SER A 647 10.57 10.69 -1.56
N ILE A 648 9.83 11.35 -2.45
CA ILE A 648 8.36 11.35 -2.52
C ILE A 648 7.93 11.36 -3.98
N ASN A 649 6.89 10.59 -4.32
CA ASN A 649 6.24 10.62 -5.63
C ASN A 649 4.72 10.42 -5.47
N THR A 650 3.94 10.98 -6.39
CA THR A 650 2.48 10.76 -6.45
C THR A 650 2.14 9.50 -7.23
N SER A 651 0.90 9.02 -7.09
CA SER A 651 0.38 7.95 -7.93
C SER A 651 0.08 8.43 -9.35
N SER A 652 0.09 7.48 -10.30
CA SER A 652 -0.35 7.70 -11.67
C SER A 652 -1.33 6.60 -12.06
N ALA A 653 -2.52 6.98 -12.52
CA ALA A 653 -3.55 6.03 -12.92
C ALA A 653 -3.20 5.38 -14.27
N ARG A 654 -3.70 4.16 -14.47
CA ARG A 654 -3.63 3.48 -15.77
C ARG A 654 -4.61 4.14 -16.74
N TYR A 655 -4.14 4.48 -17.93
CA TYR A 655 -4.95 5.11 -18.96
C TYR A 655 -5.52 4.09 -19.95
N ASN A 656 -6.81 4.22 -20.29
CA ASN A 656 -7.47 3.44 -21.32
C ASN A 656 -7.74 4.29 -22.57
N TRP A 657 -6.94 4.10 -23.62
CA TRP A 657 -7.05 4.86 -24.87
C TRP A 657 -8.39 4.69 -25.59
N LYS A 658 -9.12 3.59 -25.34
CA LYS A 658 -10.43 3.35 -25.99
C LYS A 658 -11.46 4.42 -25.67
N MET A 659 -11.29 5.15 -24.57
CA MET A 659 -12.13 6.31 -24.23
C MET A 659 -12.07 7.42 -25.30
N LEU A 660 -11.04 7.45 -26.14
CA LEU A 660 -10.95 8.38 -27.27
C LEU A 660 -11.85 8.00 -28.44
N LEU A 661 -12.26 6.72 -28.54
CA LEU A 661 -13.18 6.27 -29.59
C LEU A 661 -14.59 6.85 -29.40
N ASP A 662 -14.92 7.29 -28.19
CA ASP A 662 -16.18 7.93 -27.86
C ASP A 662 -16.21 9.42 -28.24
N ILE A 663 -15.08 9.97 -28.72
CA ILE A 663 -14.99 11.35 -29.20
C ILE A 663 -15.49 11.40 -30.65
N LYS A 664 -16.71 11.88 -30.85
CA LYS A 664 -17.22 12.21 -32.19
C LYS A 664 -16.58 13.50 -32.69
N VAL A 665 -16.09 13.49 -33.92
CA VAL A 665 -15.77 14.71 -34.66
C VAL A 665 -17.09 15.21 -35.22
N ASP A 666 -17.52 16.41 -34.83
CA ASP A 666 -18.62 17.09 -35.52
C ASP A 666 -18.16 17.36 -36.96
N GLU A 667 -18.74 16.65 -37.92
CA GLU A 667 -18.62 17.00 -39.33
C GLU A 667 -19.40 18.31 -39.52
N SER A 668 -18.65 19.41 -39.59
CA SER A 668 -19.12 20.77 -39.86
C SER A 668 -19.70 20.93 -41.25
#